data_AF-A0AAJ7CEL3-F1
#
_entry.id   AF-A0AAJ7CEL3-F1
#
_cell.length_a   1.000
_cell.length_b   1.000
_cell.length_c   1.000
_cell.angle_alpha   90.00
_cell.angle_beta   90.00
_cell.angle_gamma   90.00
#
_symmetry.space_group_name_H-M   'P 1'
#
loop_
_entity.id
_entity.type
_entity.pdbx_description
1 polymer ?
#
loop_
_entity_poly.entity_id
_entity_poly.type
_entity_poly.pdbx_seq_one_letter_code
_entity_poly.pdbx_strand_id
1 'polypeptide(L)'
;MLAVEEILNELGWADGFRIPIANEENKQLEEEIERKSTYKASLSVKLERLRNRVEAIAKHTGNVLAEQEHNKKLIQAHSLQLDAEEHLFRTAESINSNVTQETREFQRERKDIAQRIAQKEAQIRKLTTKLAASEKVARLDKERLLEWDEALAREEEDSRLIENYMKLDKKKFKELELRRQRLKGQLDRYRAAIVSSVNEAYEMEVVIDGTAKLYVKALKERRQLIRQWTQSVLMLRQRDAALEQLLREMENLREIAREKVQLLGEAEEFCESQISNNKQLERTIKRLEEKLVSLRADHHGLVEGIGACALELDTQKKVLKEFARRVQRIQADAKQKKRQISMKRKKSEESAKQVLDLKATLQDIEGQRFNTADRTKQLEGMIETEEEHRTLINREATRLQGLALRSSQRLVDLEGQKKILDLQIKSERKKIHALQAFRTREEQELESKQEAVYNLDFEIQKYEMRLEHLAGVERDKEEVEKKRKTVEELEKILREKTDISKLLQSQIINLEHDMRKVSNSLANDDVELQRLRNKKQDLTLLMDCGEKQLKNMQSLNEEKQVAENILRLRVSQVEQVTSMIGRKVYNLEKYKVQIEAAMQERKTEIKVQTESLNIQRRLATSESSELRGAVAERMIRIQQLQTRYDNYMSTFGSTSDGSPLTATYFKVQSAQEKYLLQEQGDRLDERIRRTEQEIQSMENTLRIVNVCNEKYKLSLGTVDESGVERTEQKKLDEEMFNVLQKMRQKQAILEEAAIDLKAMEHNYSQLLDDLERTEKEKLEKQRHLDNLEKQISEQKEKEFRADKSLHKVFKDIQNMCTCTDDHTLLLQEQDIAVRELQEQNGLALQRIMEFIIRHAESEPYVKKLLAEKNMILPCVNYFKPSPTVSRCGSSASSFSSKRFFKSGSRADLTTFRESVGAIVNVVASFDDIISTTRSISKLNRRPKKRDEKSKGYNSSGMSSKHSTRKK
;
A
#
# COMPACT_ATOMS: atom_id res chain seq x y z
N MET A 1 -107.40 -7.87 -91.45
CA MET A 1 -107.16 -7.72 -89.99
C MET A 1 -108.47 -7.74 -89.23
N LEU A 2 -109.41 -6.82 -89.48
CA LEU A 2 -110.72 -6.70 -88.79
C LEU A 2 -111.41 -8.03 -88.38
N ALA A 3 -111.57 -8.99 -89.29
CA ALA A 3 -112.32 -10.22 -89.04
C ALA A 3 -111.73 -11.21 -88.00
N VAL A 4 -110.49 -11.04 -87.53
CA VAL A 4 -109.91 -11.91 -86.47
C VAL A 4 -110.28 -11.40 -85.08
N GLU A 5 -110.43 -10.09 -84.90
CA GLU A 5 -110.71 -9.51 -83.59
C GLU A 5 -112.14 -9.77 -83.14
N GLU A 6 -113.11 -9.79 -84.07
CA GLU A 6 -114.51 -10.13 -83.77
C GLU A 6 -114.63 -11.57 -83.24
N ILE A 7 -113.94 -12.53 -83.87
CA ILE A 7 -113.92 -13.94 -83.45
C ILE A 7 -113.20 -14.12 -82.11
N LEU A 8 -112.09 -13.40 -81.86
CA LEU A 8 -111.42 -13.38 -80.57
C LEU A 8 -112.32 -12.82 -79.45
N ASN A 9 -113.19 -11.86 -79.77
CA ASN A 9 -114.15 -11.31 -78.82
C ASN A 9 -115.27 -12.31 -78.49
N GLU A 10 -115.83 -13.00 -79.50
CA GLU A 10 -116.87 -14.03 -79.29
C GLU A 10 -116.35 -15.26 -78.51
N LEU A 11 -115.07 -15.61 -78.66
CA LEU A 11 -114.41 -16.67 -77.87
C LEU A 11 -114.01 -16.22 -76.44
N GLY A 12 -114.25 -14.96 -76.07
CA GLY A 12 -113.91 -14.43 -74.74
C GLY A 12 -112.42 -14.13 -74.54
N TRP A 13 -111.64 -14.02 -75.62
CA TRP A 13 -110.21 -13.64 -75.60
C TRP A 13 -110.00 -12.16 -75.99
N ALA A 14 -111.03 -11.34 -75.78
CA ALA A 14 -111.02 -9.89 -76.03
C ALA A 14 -110.05 -9.13 -75.11
N ASP A 15 -110.06 -9.48 -73.81
CA ASP A 15 -109.74 -8.56 -72.73
C ASP A 15 -108.79 -9.21 -71.71
N GLY A 16 -107.50 -8.94 -71.89
CA GLY A 16 -106.43 -9.34 -70.95
C GLY A 16 -105.77 -10.70 -71.24
N PHE A 17 -105.19 -11.27 -70.18
CA PHE A 17 -104.09 -12.24 -70.22
C PHE A 17 -104.39 -13.66 -70.76
N ARG A 18 -105.62 -13.99 -71.15
CA ARG A 18 -105.96 -15.37 -71.58
C ARG A 18 -105.66 -15.59 -73.05
N ILE A 19 -104.92 -16.67 -73.31
CA ILE A 19 -104.45 -17.12 -74.63
C ILE A 19 -104.67 -18.64 -74.67
N PRO A 20 -105.07 -19.26 -75.80
CA PRO A 20 -105.12 -20.72 -75.90
C PRO A 20 -103.74 -21.34 -75.68
N ILE A 21 -103.60 -22.05 -74.56
CA ILE A 21 -102.38 -22.73 -74.12
C ILE A 21 -102.63 -24.24 -74.12
N ALA A 22 -101.77 -25.01 -74.80
CA ALA A 22 -101.98 -26.43 -75.09
C ALA A 22 -101.10 -27.41 -74.29
N ASN A 23 -100.29 -26.92 -73.33
CA ASN A 23 -99.24 -27.73 -72.69
C ASN A 23 -99.29 -27.68 -71.16
N GLU A 24 -99.13 -28.83 -70.50
CA GLU A 24 -99.33 -28.99 -69.06
C GLU A 24 -98.32 -28.20 -68.20
N GLU A 25 -97.13 -27.86 -68.70
CA GLU A 25 -96.19 -26.94 -68.02
C GLU A 25 -96.63 -25.47 -68.13
N ASN A 26 -97.11 -25.04 -69.30
CA ASN A 26 -97.66 -23.68 -69.44
C ASN A 26 -99.03 -23.56 -68.76
N LYS A 27 -99.74 -24.67 -68.56
CA LYS A 27 -100.91 -24.80 -67.69
C LYS A 27 -100.51 -24.89 -66.22
N GLN A 28 -99.31 -25.39 -65.87
CA GLN A 28 -98.73 -25.25 -64.54
C GLN A 28 -98.24 -23.82 -64.27
N LEU A 29 -97.84 -23.06 -65.31
CA LEU A 29 -97.55 -21.62 -65.24
C LEU A 29 -98.82 -20.78 -65.32
N GLU A 30 -99.88 -21.22 -65.99
CA GLU A 30 -101.21 -20.61 -65.91
C GLU A 30 -101.83 -20.92 -64.55
N GLU A 31 -101.65 -22.12 -64.01
CA GLU A 31 -101.86 -22.44 -62.59
C GLU A 31 -100.89 -21.69 -61.69
N GLU A 32 -99.67 -21.33 -62.10
CA GLU A 32 -98.79 -20.52 -61.24
C GLU A 32 -99.14 -19.04 -61.32
N ILE A 33 -99.73 -18.58 -62.43
CA ILE A 33 -100.36 -17.28 -62.63
C ILE A 33 -101.73 -17.27 -61.94
N GLU A 34 -102.45 -18.38 -61.83
CA GLU A 34 -103.69 -18.52 -61.05
C GLU A 34 -103.41 -18.78 -59.57
N ARG A 35 -102.29 -19.42 -59.19
CA ARG A 35 -101.73 -19.42 -57.83
C ARG A 35 -101.20 -18.03 -57.50
N LYS A 36 -100.60 -17.29 -58.45
CA LYS A 36 -100.21 -15.88 -58.29
C LYS A 36 -101.39 -14.92 -58.41
N SER A 37 -102.53 -15.32 -58.99
CA SER A 37 -103.77 -14.54 -59.11
C SER A 37 -104.71 -14.81 -57.94
N THR A 38 -104.73 -16.02 -57.39
CA THR A 38 -105.30 -16.34 -56.08
C THR A 38 -104.36 -15.89 -54.96
N TYR A 39 -103.05 -15.79 -55.17
CA TYR A 39 -102.14 -15.05 -54.29
C TYR A 39 -102.32 -13.54 -54.46
N LYS A 40 -102.62 -13.02 -55.66
CA LYS A 40 -103.07 -11.63 -55.91
C LYS A 40 -104.42 -11.40 -55.25
N ALA A 41 -105.33 -12.37 -55.21
CA ALA A 41 -106.58 -12.32 -54.47
C ALA A 41 -106.35 -12.45 -52.96
N SER A 42 -105.39 -13.26 -52.51
CA SER A 42 -104.94 -13.30 -51.11
C SER A 42 -104.26 -11.99 -50.73
N LEU A 43 -103.58 -11.34 -51.68
CA LEU A 43 -102.98 -10.03 -51.57
C LEU A 43 -104.04 -8.95 -51.65
N SER A 44 -105.15 -9.14 -52.37
CA SER A 44 -106.33 -8.27 -52.38
C SER A 44 -107.12 -8.42 -51.09
N VAL A 45 -107.23 -9.61 -50.51
CA VAL A 45 -107.76 -9.86 -49.16
C VAL A 45 -106.78 -9.35 -48.10
N LYS A 46 -105.46 -9.35 -48.35
CA LYS A 46 -104.49 -8.59 -47.53
C LYS A 46 -104.62 -7.09 -47.78
N LEU A 47 -104.97 -6.62 -48.99
CA LEU A 47 -105.25 -5.22 -49.35
C LEU A 47 -106.60 -4.77 -48.80
N GLU A 48 -107.50 -5.70 -48.53
CA GLU A 48 -108.82 -5.51 -47.94
C GLU A 48 -108.72 -5.56 -46.43
N ARG A 49 -107.91 -6.47 -45.86
CA ARG A 49 -107.44 -6.36 -44.46
C ARG A 49 -106.59 -5.12 -44.24
N LEU A 50 -105.81 -4.67 -45.23
CA LEU A 50 -105.07 -3.41 -45.19
C LEU A 50 -105.96 -2.20 -45.50
N ARG A 51 -107.07 -2.33 -46.23
CA ARG A 51 -108.11 -1.30 -46.35
C ARG A 51 -108.86 -1.20 -45.04
N ASN A 52 -109.28 -2.31 -44.44
CA ASN A 52 -109.86 -2.36 -43.10
C ASN A 52 -108.86 -1.90 -42.04
N ARG A 53 -107.54 -2.09 -42.24
CA ARG A 53 -106.50 -1.48 -41.40
C ARG A 53 -106.30 0.00 -41.72
N VAL A 54 -106.44 0.45 -42.97
CA VAL A 54 -106.42 1.86 -43.39
C VAL A 54 -107.70 2.58 -42.98
N GLU A 55 -108.80 1.86 -42.78
CA GLU A 55 -110.10 2.35 -42.33
C GLU A 55 -110.22 2.29 -40.81
N ALA A 56 -109.59 1.30 -40.16
CA ALA A 56 -109.28 1.35 -38.74
C ALA A 56 -108.23 2.43 -38.44
N ILE A 57 -107.28 2.69 -39.35
CA ILE A 57 -106.39 3.85 -39.32
C ILE A 57 -107.16 5.11 -39.71
N ALA A 58 -108.23 5.08 -40.51
CA ALA A 58 -109.08 6.26 -40.79
C ALA A 58 -110.01 6.60 -39.62
N LYS A 59 -110.46 5.58 -38.88
CA LYS A 59 -111.14 5.71 -37.59
C LYS A 59 -110.14 6.11 -36.49
N HIS A 60 -108.90 5.65 -36.55
CA HIS A 60 -107.84 6.10 -35.64
C HIS A 60 -107.33 7.50 -35.98
N THR A 61 -107.24 7.92 -37.26
CA THR A 61 -106.98 9.30 -37.65
C THR A 61 -108.22 10.17 -37.47
N GLY A 62 -109.43 9.62 -37.53
CA GLY A 62 -110.65 10.26 -37.04
C GLY A 62 -110.57 10.52 -35.54
N ASN A 63 -110.14 9.53 -34.75
CA ASN A 63 -109.90 9.67 -33.31
C ASN A 63 -108.69 10.57 -33.01
N VAL A 64 -107.64 10.57 -33.83
CA VAL A 64 -106.47 11.46 -33.71
C VAL A 64 -106.77 12.85 -34.29
N LEU A 65 -107.78 13.03 -35.13
CA LEU A 65 -108.34 14.32 -35.51
C LEU A 65 -109.29 14.83 -34.43
N ALA A 66 -110.06 13.96 -33.78
CA ALA A 66 -110.86 14.29 -32.61
C ALA A 66 -109.95 14.62 -31.41
N GLU A 67 -108.84 13.89 -31.20
CA GLU A 67 -107.79 14.23 -30.25
C GLU A 67 -106.92 15.39 -30.74
N GLN A 68 -106.77 15.65 -32.04
CA GLN A 68 -106.14 16.90 -32.51
C GLN A 68 -107.09 18.08 -32.29
N GLU A 69 -108.41 17.90 -32.36
CA GLU A 69 -109.39 18.93 -32.07
C GLU A 69 -109.55 19.11 -30.56
N HIS A 70 -109.48 18.04 -29.76
CA HIS A 70 -109.40 18.09 -28.31
C HIS A 70 -108.07 18.71 -27.87
N ASN A 71 -106.94 18.36 -28.50
CA ASN A 71 -105.66 19.03 -28.30
C ASN A 71 -105.65 20.46 -28.86
N LYS A 72 -106.40 20.81 -29.91
CA LYS A 72 -106.56 22.21 -30.36
C LYS A 72 -107.40 23.01 -29.38
N LYS A 73 -108.44 22.42 -28.80
CA LYS A 73 -109.22 23.01 -27.71
C LYS A 73 -108.43 23.09 -26.42
N LEU A 74 -107.55 22.13 -26.15
CA LEU A 74 -106.60 22.14 -25.03
C LEU A 74 -105.45 23.13 -25.28
N ILE A 75 -104.99 23.30 -26.53
CA ILE A 75 -103.99 24.31 -26.94
C ILE A 75 -104.62 25.70 -27.01
N GLN A 76 -105.92 25.85 -27.29
CA GLN A 76 -106.64 27.12 -27.17
C GLN A 76 -107.02 27.43 -25.72
N ALA A 77 -107.35 26.42 -24.91
CA ALA A 77 -107.49 26.59 -23.46
C ALA A 77 -106.13 26.94 -22.85
N HIS A 78 -105.05 26.28 -23.27
CA HIS A 78 -103.69 26.64 -22.89
C HIS A 78 -103.21 27.94 -23.52
N SER A 79 -103.69 28.39 -24.70
CA SER A 79 -103.30 29.70 -25.25
C SER A 79 -104.05 30.80 -24.52
N LEU A 80 -105.34 30.65 -24.23
CA LEU A 80 -106.09 31.59 -23.38
C LEU A 80 -105.61 31.55 -21.93
N GLN A 81 -105.17 30.39 -21.43
CA GLN A 81 -104.48 30.28 -20.15
C GLN A 81 -103.09 30.91 -20.22
N LEU A 82 -102.34 30.79 -21.31
CA LEU A 82 -101.04 31.47 -21.51
C LEU A 82 -101.23 32.97 -21.74
N ASP A 83 -102.32 33.44 -22.33
CA ASP A 83 -102.67 34.87 -22.47
C ASP A 83 -103.11 35.44 -21.12
N ALA A 84 -103.85 34.67 -20.32
CA ALA A 84 -104.24 35.01 -18.96
C ALA A 84 -103.04 34.92 -17.99
N GLU A 85 -102.17 33.92 -18.14
CA GLU A 85 -100.91 33.78 -17.43
C GLU A 85 -99.90 34.83 -17.90
N GLU A 86 -99.89 35.26 -19.17
CA GLU A 86 -99.10 36.40 -19.64
C GLU A 86 -99.65 37.72 -19.12
N HIS A 87 -100.97 37.90 -19.02
CA HIS A 87 -101.55 39.09 -18.39
C HIS A 87 -101.28 39.11 -16.87
N LEU A 88 -101.45 37.97 -16.19
CA LEU A 88 -101.07 37.79 -14.80
C LEU A 88 -99.56 37.90 -14.61
N PHE A 89 -98.74 37.46 -15.55
CA PHE A 89 -97.29 37.59 -15.54
C PHE A 89 -96.86 39.02 -15.78
N ARG A 90 -97.45 39.77 -16.72
CA ARG A 90 -97.16 41.19 -16.98
C ARG A 90 -97.64 42.09 -15.84
N THR A 91 -98.78 41.78 -15.21
CA THR A 91 -99.22 42.47 -13.99
C THR A 91 -98.40 42.05 -12.76
N ALA A 92 -98.01 40.78 -12.65
CA ALA A 92 -97.05 40.33 -11.65
C ALA A 92 -95.64 40.86 -11.92
N GLU A 93 -95.24 41.16 -13.16
CA GLU A 93 -94.00 41.83 -13.54
C GLU A 93 -94.07 43.32 -13.24
N SER A 94 -95.22 43.97 -13.42
CA SER A 94 -95.43 45.35 -13.00
C SER A 94 -95.41 45.47 -11.46
N ILE A 95 -96.12 44.59 -10.76
CA ILE A 95 -96.08 44.49 -9.30
C ILE A 95 -94.70 44.07 -8.83
N ASN A 96 -94.01 43.12 -9.47
CA ASN A 96 -92.62 42.74 -9.16
C ASN A 96 -91.62 43.81 -9.61
N SER A 97 -91.94 44.71 -10.52
CA SER A 97 -91.10 45.87 -10.86
C SER A 97 -91.21 46.92 -9.77
N ASN A 98 -92.43 47.25 -9.32
CA ASN A 98 -92.66 48.14 -8.19
C ASN A 98 -92.11 47.54 -6.88
N VAL A 99 -92.43 46.28 -6.58
CA VAL A 99 -91.92 45.54 -5.42
C VAL A 99 -90.42 45.29 -5.56
N THR A 100 -89.82 45.11 -6.75
CA THR A 100 -88.34 45.13 -6.85
C THR A 100 -87.76 46.53 -6.82
N GLN A 101 -88.50 47.60 -7.07
CA GLN A 101 -88.04 48.96 -6.81
C GLN A 101 -88.07 49.28 -5.32
N GLU A 102 -89.19 49.06 -4.64
CA GLU A 102 -89.30 49.13 -3.17
C GLU A 102 -88.30 48.17 -2.52
N THR A 103 -88.18 46.93 -3.00
CA THR A 103 -87.15 45.99 -2.52
C THR A 103 -85.75 46.40 -2.94
N ARG A 104 -85.53 47.19 -4.01
CA ARG A 104 -84.21 47.81 -4.30
C ARG A 104 -83.94 48.96 -3.33
N GLU A 105 -84.94 49.71 -2.91
CA GLU A 105 -84.84 50.82 -1.96
C GLU A 105 -84.65 50.30 -0.53
N PHE A 106 -85.51 49.40 -0.07
CA PHE A 106 -85.26 48.61 1.13
C PHE A 106 -84.00 47.73 1.02
N GLN A 107 -83.52 47.32 -0.16
CA GLN A 107 -82.18 46.71 -0.28
C GLN A 107 -81.05 47.75 -0.25
N ARG A 108 -81.24 49.00 -0.65
CA ARG A 108 -80.24 50.07 -0.44
C ARG A 108 -80.17 50.35 1.05
N GLU A 109 -81.30 50.66 1.69
CA GLU A 109 -81.38 50.87 3.14
C GLU A 109 -80.91 49.64 3.92
N ARG A 110 -81.34 48.42 3.57
CA ARG A 110 -80.83 47.18 4.19
C ARG A 110 -79.39 46.88 3.80
N LYS A 111 -78.82 47.38 2.69
CA LYS A 111 -77.37 47.29 2.41
C LYS A 111 -76.59 48.35 3.16
N ASP A 112 -77.14 49.52 3.45
CA ASP A 112 -76.47 50.58 4.20
C ASP A 112 -76.56 50.33 5.70
N ILE A 113 -77.71 49.84 6.17
CA ILE A 113 -77.90 49.29 7.50
C ILE A 113 -77.11 47.99 7.62
N ALA A 114 -77.11 47.05 6.66
CA ALA A 114 -76.22 45.87 6.74
C ALA A 114 -74.75 46.20 6.47
N GLN A 115 -74.38 47.35 5.92
CA GLN A 115 -72.98 47.82 5.90
C GLN A 115 -72.61 48.46 7.22
N ARG A 116 -73.46 49.29 7.84
CA ARG A 116 -73.25 49.84 9.19
C ARG A 116 -73.24 48.72 10.23
N ILE A 117 -74.15 47.76 10.12
CA ILE A 117 -74.19 46.52 10.90
C ILE A 117 -73.01 45.63 10.52
N ALA A 118 -72.69 45.32 9.26
CA ALA A 118 -71.49 44.51 8.98
C ALA A 118 -70.17 45.22 9.35
N GLN A 119 -70.11 46.55 9.40
CA GLN A 119 -68.98 47.31 9.93
C GLN A 119 -68.95 47.27 11.46
N LYS A 120 -70.10 47.42 12.14
CA LYS A 120 -70.21 47.35 13.60
C LYS A 120 -70.10 45.93 14.12
N GLU A 121 -70.58 44.94 13.40
CA GLU A 121 -70.35 43.51 13.59
C GLU A 121 -68.96 43.09 13.10
N ALA A 122 -68.31 43.75 12.13
CA ALA A 122 -66.90 43.49 11.87
C ALA A 122 -66.03 44.11 12.95
N GLN A 123 -66.41 45.26 13.52
CA GLN A 123 -65.76 45.85 14.69
C GLN A 123 -66.02 44.99 15.92
N ILE A 124 -67.26 44.60 16.21
CA ILE A 124 -67.65 43.70 17.30
C ILE A 124 -67.05 42.32 17.06
N ARG A 125 -67.28 41.61 15.95
CA ARG A 125 -66.60 40.32 15.68
C ARG A 125 -65.08 40.45 15.72
N LYS A 126 -64.43 41.54 15.28
CA LYS A 126 -62.97 41.74 15.50
C LYS A 126 -62.62 41.97 16.96
N LEU A 127 -63.45 42.68 17.73
CA LEU A 127 -63.26 42.91 19.17
C LEU A 127 -63.66 41.69 20.01
N THR A 128 -64.55 40.83 19.54
CA THR A 128 -65.08 39.62 20.18
C THR A 128 -64.30 38.39 19.75
N THR A 129 -63.67 38.36 18.57
CA THR A 129 -62.59 37.41 18.28
C THR A 129 -61.29 37.87 18.91
N LYS A 130 -60.99 39.18 19.03
CA LYS A 130 -59.88 39.65 19.88
C LYS A 130 -60.14 39.38 21.35
N LEU A 131 -61.35 39.59 21.85
CA LEU A 131 -61.71 39.31 23.25
C LEU A 131 -61.82 37.81 23.51
N ALA A 132 -62.49 37.03 22.66
CA ALA A 132 -62.49 35.57 22.82
C ALA A 132 -61.13 34.94 22.50
N ALA A 133 -60.25 35.56 21.71
CA ALA A 133 -58.86 35.15 21.60
C ALA A 133 -58.05 35.61 22.81
N SER A 134 -58.24 36.81 23.37
CA SER A 134 -57.54 37.25 24.58
C SER A 134 -58.09 36.62 25.85
N GLU A 135 -59.32 36.10 25.83
CA GLU A 135 -59.92 35.29 26.89
C GLU A 135 -59.61 33.81 26.71
N LYS A 136 -59.47 33.29 25.48
CA LYS A 136 -58.90 31.95 25.28
C LYS A 136 -57.40 31.96 25.52
N VAL A 137 -56.69 33.03 25.19
CA VAL A 137 -55.29 33.23 25.58
C VAL A 137 -55.22 33.46 27.08
N ALA A 138 -56.00 34.36 27.71
CA ALA A 138 -55.96 34.49 29.17
C ALA A 138 -56.53 33.28 29.94
N ARG A 139 -57.40 32.45 29.35
CA ARG A 139 -57.82 31.16 29.93
C ARG A 139 -56.78 30.08 29.70
N LEU A 140 -56.28 29.88 28.49
CA LEU A 140 -55.17 28.95 28.22
C LEU A 140 -53.89 29.38 28.93
N ASP A 141 -53.65 30.67 29.15
CA ASP A 141 -52.50 31.19 29.87
C ASP A 141 -52.76 31.21 31.37
N LYS A 142 -54.01 31.21 31.86
CA LYS A 142 -54.33 30.94 33.27
C LYS A 142 -54.31 29.44 33.57
N GLU A 143 -54.81 28.61 32.67
CA GLU A 143 -54.77 27.15 32.71
C GLU A 143 -53.32 26.71 32.59
N ARG A 144 -52.54 27.25 31.64
CA ARG A 144 -51.08 27.09 31.60
C ARG A 144 -50.39 27.72 32.78
N LEU A 145 -50.77 28.88 33.30
CA LEU A 145 -50.15 29.40 34.52
C LEU A 145 -50.48 28.53 35.72
N LEU A 146 -51.62 27.83 35.77
CA LEU A 146 -51.89 26.82 36.79
C LEU A 146 -51.16 25.50 36.51
N GLU A 147 -51.03 25.06 35.26
CA GLU A 147 -50.19 23.92 34.86
C GLU A 147 -48.70 24.22 35.10
N TRP A 148 -48.26 25.47 34.93
CA TRP A 148 -46.93 25.99 35.21
C TRP A 148 -46.75 26.28 36.70
N ASP A 149 -47.76 26.75 37.45
CA ASP A 149 -47.66 26.93 38.90
C ASP A 149 -47.67 25.55 39.59
N GLU A 150 -48.41 24.57 39.06
CA GLU A 150 -48.31 23.18 39.49
C GLU A 150 -47.04 22.50 38.98
N ALA A 151 -46.57 22.78 37.75
CA ALA A 151 -45.32 22.23 37.24
C ALA A 151 -44.11 22.90 37.89
N LEU A 152 -44.20 24.16 38.30
CA LEU A 152 -43.22 24.87 39.14
C LEU A 152 -43.37 24.48 40.59
N ALA A 153 -44.56 24.12 41.10
CA ALA A 153 -44.67 23.50 42.43
C ALA A 153 -44.07 22.09 42.42
N ARG A 154 -44.28 21.31 41.36
CA ARG A 154 -43.67 19.99 41.14
C ARG A 154 -42.17 20.10 40.84
N GLU A 155 -41.72 21.07 40.04
CA GLU A 155 -40.30 21.38 39.82
C GLU A 155 -39.68 22.08 41.03
N GLU A 156 -40.43 22.73 41.91
CA GLU A 156 -39.94 23.19 43.22
C GLU A 156 -39.87 22.04 44.20
N GLU A 157 -40.80 21.08 44.20
CA GLU A 157 -40.70 19.86 45.00
C GLU A 157 -39.54 18.98 44.54
N ASP A 158 -39.38 18.81 43.22
CA ASP A 158 -38.22 18.16 42.61
C ASP A 158 -36.96 19.01 42.77
N SER A 159 -37.00 20.35 42.74
CA SER A 159 -35.82 21.19 43.04
C SER A 159 -35.49 21.23 44.51
N ARG A 160 -36.45 21.09 45.42
CA ARG A 160 -36.25 20.89 46.88
C ARG A 160 -35.69 19.49 47.12
N LEU A 161 -36.13 18.48 46.37
CA LEU A 161 -35.63 17.11 46.41
C LEU A 161 -34.21 17.00 45.83
N ILE A 162 -33.95 17.62 44.69
CA ILE A 162 -32.63 17.81 44.07
C ILE A 162 -31.76 18.66 44.98
N GLU A 163 -32.26 19.72 45.62
CA GLU A 163 -31.53 20.45 46.64
C GLU A 163 -31.20 19.56 47.83
N ASN A 164 -32.10 18.67 48.25
CA ASN A 164 -31.87 17.75 49.35
C ASN A 164 -30.87 16.65 48.98
N TYR A 165 -30.92 16.11 47.76
CA TYR A 165 -29.87 15.25 47.20
C TYR A 165 -28.55 16.02 47.06
N MET A 166 -28.54 17.26 46.57
CA MET A 166 -27.36 18.12 46.54
C MET A 166 -26.86 18.46 47.94
N LYS A 167 -27.70 18.58 48.97
CA LYS A 167 -27.29 18.79 50.37
C LYS A 167 -26.69 17.49 50.93
N LEU A 168 -27.25 16.33 50.62
CA LEU A 168 -26.72 15.01 50.96
C LEU A 168 -25.41 14.71 50.23
N ASP A 169 -25.30 15.05 48.95
CA ASP A 169 -24.10 14.84 48.15
C ASP A 169 -23.05 15.92 48.40
N LYS A 170 -23.42 17.15 48.79
CA LYS A 170 -22.49 18.11 49.41
C LYS A 170 -22.00 17.63 50.78
N LYS A 171 -22.80 16.86 51.55
CA LYS A 171 -22.34 16.19 52.79
C LYS A 171 -21.38 15.04 52.46
N LYS A 172 -21.76 14.07 51.63
CA LYS A 172 -20.89 12.98 51.15
C LYS A 172 -19.62 13.51 50.49
N PHE A 173 -19.71 14.56 49.69
CA PHE A 173 -18.55 15.22 49.08
C PHE A 173 -17.66 15.84 50.16
N LYS A 174 -18.20 16.55 51.15
CA LYS A 174 -17.42 17.05 52.29
C LYS A 174 -16.80 15.92 53.11
N GLU A 175 -17.48 14.80 53.30
CA GLU A 175 -16.95 13.61 53.99
C GLU A 175 -15.82 12.94 53.19
N LEU A 176 -16.00 12.74 51.88
CA LEU A 176 -15.01 12.20 50.97
C LEU A 176 -13.82 13.16 50.78
N GLU A 177 -14.06 14.47 50.75
CA GLU A 177 -13.03 15.51 50.67
C GLU A 177 -12.25 15.60 51.98
N LEU A 178 -12.91 15.55 53.14
CA LEU A 178 -12.23 15.43 54.45
C LEU A 178 -11.46 14.11 54.55
N ARG A 179 -11.98 13.00 53.99
CA ARG A 179 -11.26 11.73 53.91
C ARG A 179 -10.06 11.82 52.97
N ARG A 180 -10.18 12.51 51.83
CA ARG A 180 -9.10 12.80 50.88
C ARG A 180 -8.05 13.71 51.50
N GLN A 181 -8.43 14.73 52.26
CA GLN A 181 -7.53 15.62 52.99
C GLN A 181 -6.82 14.88 54.13
N ARG A 182 -7.50 14.01 54.88
CA ARG A 182 -6.88 13.13 55.89
C ARG A 182 -5.89 12.15 55.25
N LEU A 183 -6.26 11.48 54.17
CA LEU A 183 -5.38 10.56 53.42
C LEU A 183 -4.21 11.30 52.78
N LYS A 184 -4.43 12.49 52.21
CA LYS A 184 -3.36 13.36 51.71
C LYS A 184 -2.43 13.78 52.85
N GLY A 185 -2.95 14.21 53.99
CA GLY A 185 -2.15 14.55 55.17
C GLY A 185 -1.36 13.37 55.74
N GLN A 186 -1.90 12.14 55.68
CA GLN A 186 -1.16 10.92 55.98
C GLN A 186 -0.06 10.65 54.95
N LEU A 187 -0.37 10.76 53.66
CA LEU A 187 0.57 10.55 52.55
C LEU A 187 1.71 11.58 52.56
N ASP A 188 1.41 12.85 52.84
CA ASP A 188 2.40 13.92 52.96
C ASP A 188 3.23 13.79 54.26
N ARG A 189 2.66 13.25 55.36
CA ARG A 189 3.44 12.80 56.54
C ARG A 189 4.36 11.63 56.21
N TYR A 190 3.90 10.62 55.47
CA TYR A 190 4.74 9.50 55.04
C TYR A 190 5.85 9.97 54.09
N ARG A 191 5.56 10.90 53.17
CA ARG A 191 6.59 11.55 52.35
C ARG A 191 7.60 12.31 53.19
N ALA A 192 7.16 13.10 54.17
CA ALA A 192 8.06 13.83 55.06
C ALA A 192 8.94 12.87 55.89
N ALA A 193 8.38 11.77 56.41
CA ALA A 193 9.13 10.74 57.12
C ALA A 193 10.12 10.00 56.22
N ILE A 194 9.73 9.66 54.98
CA ILE A 194 10.63 9.07 53.98
C ILE A 194 11.77 10.04 53.66
N VAL A 195 11.47 11.31 53.37
CA VAL A 195 12.48 12.34 53.11
C VAL A 195 13.40 12.55 54.30
N SER A 196 12.89 12.52 55.54
CA SER A 196 13.71 12.55 56.76
C SER A 196 14.67 11.35 56.78
N SER A 197 14.15 10.12 56.69
CA SER A 197 14.98 8.90 56.71
C SER A 197 15.99 8.80 55.55
N VAL A 198 15.68 9.41 54.40
CA VAL A 198 16.58 9.48 53.23
C VAL A 198 17.64 10.57 53.44
N ASN A 199 17.30 11.71 54.03
CA ASN A 199 18.27 12.73 54.41
C ASN A 199 19.19 12.22 55.51
N GLU A 200 18.65 11.57 56.54
CA GLU A 200 19.41 10.90 57.62
C GLU A 200 20.37 9.84 57.04
N ALA A 201 19.92 9.06 56.05
CA ALA A 201 20.77 8.10 55.34
C ALA A 201 21.87 8.78 54.51
N TYR A 202 21.57 9.88 53.82
CA TYR A 202 22.58 10.66 53.08
C TYR A 202 23.57 11.39 54.00
N GLU A 203 23.12 11.89 55.15
CA GLU A 203 23.99 12.49 56.17
C GLU A 203 24.94 11.43 56.74
N MET A 204 24.44 10.23 57.03
CA MET A 204 25.27 9.09 57.44
C MET A 204 26.22 8.62 56.34
N GLU A 205 25.80 8.60 55.07
CA GLU A 205 26.66 8.31 53.92
C GLU A 205 27.79 9.35 53.81
N VAL A 206 27.47 10.65 53.90
CA VAL A 206 28.45 11.76 53.88
C VAL A 206 29.41 11.68 55.08
N VAL A 207 28.95 11.26 56.25
CA VAL A 207 29.81 11.03 57.44
C VAL A 207 30.72 9.81 57.25
N ILE A 208 30.22 8.71 56.67
CA ILE A 208 31.03 7.53 56.33
C ILE A 208 32.08 7.89 55.27
N ASP A 209 31.70 8.63 54.23
CA ASP A 209 32.59 9.02 53.14
C ASP A 209 33.61 10.08 53.60
N GLY A 210 33.20 10.99 54.51
CA GLY A 210 34.07 11.93 55.21
C GLY A 210 35.09 11.24 56.12
N THR A 211 34.65 10.28 56.95
CA THR A 211 35.55 9.50 57.81
C THR A 211 36.46 8.59 57.00
N ALA A 212 36.01 7.98 55.90
CA ALA A 212 36.85 7.24 54.97
C ALA A 212 37.95 8.13 54.35
N LYS A 213 37.60 9.36 53.92
CA LYS A 213 38.57 10.35 53.44
C LYS A 213 39.57 10.76 54.53
N LEU A 214 39.13 10.88 55.79
CA LEU A 214 40.01 11.12 56.94
C LEU A 214 40.93 9.92 57.24
N TYR A 215 40.45 8.67 57.18
CA TYR A 215 41.29 7.47 57.31
C TYR A 215 42.35 7.41 56.20
N VAL A 216 42.00 7.75 54.95
CA VAL A 216 42.96 7.81 53.84
C VAL A 216 43.99 8.94 54.04
N LYS A 217 43.61 10.09 54.62
CA LYS A 217 44.54 11.15 55.02
C LYS A 217 45.48 10.68 56.13
N ALA A 218 44.95 10.15 57.24
CA ALA A 218 45.73 9.61 58.35
C ALA A 218 46.68 8.48 57.92
N LEU A 219 46.30 7.64 56.95
CA LEU A 219 47.19 6.63 56.36
C LEU A 219 48.29 7.23 55.48
N LYS A 220 48.04 8.35 54.78
CA LYS A 220 49.08 9.11 54.04
C LYS A 220 50.03 9.81 55.01
N GLU A 221 49.51 10.48 56.03
CA GLU A 221 50.26 11.14 57.10
C GLU A 221 51.11 10.14 57.88
N ARG A 222 50.56 8.98 58.28
CA ARG A 222 51.33 7.89 58.89
C ARG A 222 52.46 7.40 57.97
N ARG A 223 52.24 7.29 56.67
CA ARG A 223 53.30 6.92 55.69
C ARG A 223 54.35 8.04 55.54
N GLN A 224 53.96 9.31 55.65
CA GLN A 224 54.88 10.44 55.64
C GLN A 224 55.71 10.50 56.93
N LEU A 225 55.09 10.35 58.10
CA LEU A 225 55.76 10.23 59.40
C LEU A 225 56.73 9.06 59.43
N ILE A 226 56.36 7.89 58.89
CA ILE A 226 57.29 6.75 58.77
C ILE A 226 58.47 7.09 57.85
N ARG A 227 58.25 7.76 56.71
CA ARG A 227 59.35 8.20 55.83
C ARG A 227 60.26 9.22 56.50
N GLN A 228 59.69 10.21 57.16
CA GLN A 228 60.43 11.22 57.93
C GLN A 228 61.21 10.57 59.06
N TRP A 229 60.61 9.66 59.82
CA TRP A 229 61.29 8.91 60.87
C TRP A 229 62.44 8.04 60.32
N THR A 230 62.23 7.29 59.23
CA THR A 230 63.32 6.55 58.56
C THR A 230 64.43 7.48 58.09
N GLN A 231 64.10 8.67 57.56
CA GLN A 231 65.08 9.67 57.16
C GLN A 231 65.81 10.26 58.38
N SER A 232 65.12 10.54 59.49
CA SER A 232 65.72 10.96 60.76
C SER A 232 66.63 9.88 61.35
N VAL A 233 66.27 8.60 61.27
CA VAL A 233 67.11 7.47 61.69
C VAL A 233 68.34 7.31 60.79
N LEU A 234 68.23 7.59 59.48
CA LEU A 234 69.38 7.65 58.58
C LEU A 234 70.29 8.85 58.90
N MET A 235 69.73 10.04 59.15
CA MET A 235 70.49 11.23 59.57
C MET A 235 71.12 11.04 60.96
N LEU A 236 70.48 10.30 61.87
CA LEU A 236 71.06 9.90 63.15
C LEU A 236 72.23 8.95 62.89
N ARG A 237 72.07 7.85 62.15
CA ARG A 237 73.19 6.94 61.83
C ARG A 237 74.36 7.62 61.11
N GLN A 238 74.10 8.61 60.26
CA GLN A 238 75.15 9.45 59.66
C GLN A 238 75.83 10.34 60.70
N ARG A 239 75.07 10.92 61.64
CA ARG A 239 75.61 11.66 62.78
C ARG A 239 76.37 10.76 63.75
N ASP A 240 75.92 9.54 64.01
CA ASP A 240 76.57 8.58 64.88
C ASP A 240 77.92 8.17 64.28
N ALA A 241 77.96 7.84 62.97
CA ALA A 241 79.21 7.59 62.26
C ALA A 241 80.17 8.80 62.25
N ALA A 242 79.64 10.02 62.09
CA ALA A 242 80.42 11.25 62.19
C ALA A 242 80.87 11.57 63.63
N LEU A 243 80.08 11.21 64.65
CA LEU A 243 80.44 11.30 66.06
C LEU A 243 81.52 10.27 66.42
N GLU A 244 81.47 9.05 65.87
CA GLU A 244 82.58 8.11 66.00
C GLU A 244 83.86 8.62 65.32
N GLN A 245 83.75 9.32 64.18
CA GLN A 245 84.91 9.98 63.54
C GLN A 245 85.46 11.10 64.43
N LEU A 246 84.60 12.00 64.90
CA LEU A 246 84.96 13.08 65.84
C LEU A 246 85.47 12.54 67.19
N LEU A 247 85.03 11.37 67.65
CA LEU A 247 85.54 10.71 68.85
C LEU A 247 86.95 10.17 68.63
N ARG A 248 87.23 9.52 67.49
CA ARG A 248 88.59 9.11 67.10
C ARG A 248 89.52 10.33 66.96
N GLU A 249 89.04 11.42 66.36
CA GLU A 249 89.78 12.68 66.29
C GLU A 249 90.01 13.30 67.67
N MET A 250 89.02 13.28 68.57
CA MET A 250 89.16 13.73 69.95
C MET A 250 90.08 12.82 70.78
N GLU A 251 90.17 11.53 70.47
CA GLU A 251 91.11 10.59 71.10
C GLU A 251 92.55 10.89 70.64
N ASN A 252 92.76 11.07 69.34
CA ASN A 252 94.04 11.53 68.78
C ASN A 252 94.46 12.90 69.37
N LEU A 253 93.53 13.86 69.45
CA LEU A 253 93.78 15.18 70.05
C LEU A 253 94.02 15.10 71.56
N ARG A 254 93.40 14.15 72.27
CA ARG A 254 93.70 13.87 73.68
C ARG A 254 95.07 13.23 73.87
N GLU A 255 95.56 12.46 72.90
CA GLU A 255 96.92 11.91 72.93
C GLU A 255 97.96 13.01 72.72
N ILE A 256 97.78 13.85 71.70
CA ILE A 256 98.57 15.07 71.50
C ILE A 256 98.50 15.98 72.74
N ALA A 257 97.34 16.11 73.39
CA ALA A 257 97.20 16.88 74.62
C ALA A 257 97.92 16.24 75.82
N ARG A 258 97.94 14.90 75.96
CA ARG A 258 98.75 14.20 76.97
C ARG A 258 100.24 14.48 76.75
N GLU A 259 100.72 14.40 75.52
CA GLU A 259 102.11 14.75 75.16
C GLU A 259 102.44 16.21 75.52
N LYS A 260 101.52 17.16 75.25
CA LYS A 260 101.73 18.57 75.62
C LYS A 260 101.65 18.81 77.13
N VAL A 261 100.81 18.09 77.86
CA VAL A 261 100.77 18.16 79.33
C VAL A 261 102.02 17.55 79.97
N GLN A 262 102.59 16.48 79.39
CA GLN A 262 103.89 15.95 79.83
C GLN A 262 105.01 16.97 79.62
N LEU A 263 105.13 17.56 78.43
CA LEU A 263 106.11 18.63 78.14
C LEU A 263 105.91 19.90 78.99
N LEU A 264 104.67 20.22 79.38
CA LEU A 264 104.39 21.31 80.32
C LEU A 264 104.76 20.92 81.75
N GLY A 265 104.51 19.68 82.19
CA GLY A 265 104.96 19.18 83.49
C GLY A 265 106.47 19.22 83.65
N GLU A 266 107.23 18.80 82.63
CA GLU A 266 108.69 18.93 82.57
C GLU A 266 109.16 20.40 82.71
N ALA A 267 108.41 21.35 82.12
CA ALA A 267 108.69 22.77 82.24
C ALA A 267 108.25 23.38 83.59
N GLU A 268 107.18 22.85 84.21
CA GLU A 268 106.70 23.25 85.53
C GLU A 268 107.64 22.74 86.63
N GLU A 269 108.10 21.48 86.59
CA GLU A 269 109.12 20.94 87.50
C GLU A 269 110.44 21.74 87.41
N PHE A 270 110.83 22.17 86.20
CA PHE A 270 111.96 23.08 86.01
C PHE A 270 111.70 24.45 86.65
N CYS A 271 110.52 25.04 86.48
CA CYS A 271 110.14 26.30 87.12
C CYS A 271 110.07 26.22 88.65
N GLU A 272 109.48 25.16 89.21
CA GLU A 272 109.45 24.90 90.66
C GLU A 272 110.87 24.75 91.22
N SER A 273 111.78 24.11 90.48
CA SER A 273 113.19 24.02 90.83
C SER A 273 113.84 25.41 90.92
N GLN A 274 113.57 26.32 89.97
CA GLN A 274 114.06 27.70 90.04
C GLN A 274 113.40 28.52 91.18
N ILE A 275 112.10 28.31 91.44
CA ILE A 275 111.39 28.95 92.56
C ILE A 275 111.93 28.46 93.91
N SER A 276 112.25 27.18 94.04
CA SER A 276 112.91 26.59 95.21
C SER A 276 114.29 27.21 95.43
N ASN A 277 115.07 27.38 94.35
CA ASN A 277 116.38 28.02 94.38
C ASN A 277 116.28 29.50 94.83
N ASN A 278 115.34 30.27 94.27
CA ASN A 278 115.06 31.64 94.72
C ASN A 278 114.60 31.71 96.19
N LYS A 279 113.74 30.79 96.65
CA LYS A 279 113.35 30.69 98.07
C LYS A 279 114.54 30.34 98.98
N GLN A 280 115.58 29.67 98.49
CA GLN A 280 116.82 29.48 99.24
C GLN A 280 117.66 30.76 99.32
N LEU A 281 117.70 31.56 98.24
CA LEU A 281 118.34 32.89 98.23
C LEU A 281 117.61 33.90 99.14
N GLU A 282 116.27 33.92 99.16
CA GLU A 282 115.50 34.73 100.12
C GLU A 282 115.82 34.36 101.58
N ARG A 283 116.02 33.06 101.87
CA ARG A 283 116.41 32.60 103.20
C ARG A 283 117.83 33.01 103.57
N THR A 284 118.77 33.09 102.63
CA THR A 284 120.12 33.62 102.93
C THR A 284 120.11 35.14 103.12
N ILE A 285 119.30 35.87 102.36
CA ILE A 285 119.07 37.32 102.58
C ILE A 285 118.51 37.57 103.99
N LYS A 286 117.46 36.87 104.42
CA LYS A 286 116.87 37.05 105.75
C LYS A 286 117.86 36.79 106.89
N ARG A 287 118.73 35.78 106.78
CA ARG A 287 119.83 35.54 107.73
C ARG A 287 120.89 36.66 107.77
N LEU A 288 121.02 37.45 106.70
CA LEU A 288 121.88 38.63 106.67
C LEU A 288 121.18 39.85 107.29
N GLU A 289 119.88 40.00 107.07
CA GLU A 289 119.05 41.03 107.71
C GLU A 289 119.00 40.84 109.23
N GLU A 290 118.83 39.61 109.72
CA GLU A 290 118.88 39.25 111.16
C GLU A 290 120.21 39.66 111.82
N LYS A 291 121.35 39.42 111.15
CA LYS A 291 122.67 39.86 111.60
C LYS A 291 122.84 41.39 111.57
N LEU A 292 122.15 42.07 110.66
CA LEU A 292 122.11 43.53 110.60
C LEU A 292 121.27 44.12 111.75
N VAL A 293 120.25 43.39 112.22
CA VAL A 293 119.48 43.74 113.42
C VAL A 293 120.30 43.52 114.70
N SER A 294 121.03 42.40 114.84
CA SER A 294 121.87 42.18 116.03
C SER A 294 122.95 43.25 116.19
N LEU A 295 123.65 43.61 115.10
CA LEU A 295 124.65 44.69 115.10
C LEU A 295 124.07 46.07 115.48
N ARG A 296 122.77 46.30 115.27
CA ARG A 296 122.08 47.52 115.73
C ARG A 296 121.73 47.46 117.22
N ALA A 297 121.43 46.29 117.77
CA ALA A 297 121.22 46.09 119.20
C ALA A 297 122.53 46.29 119.99
N ASP A 298 123.64 45.71 119.51
CA ASP A 298 124.98 45.88 120.10
C ASP A 298 125.36 47.37 120.16
N HIS A 299 125.09 48.13 119.09
CA HIS A 299 125.32 49.56 119.04
C HIS A 299 124.42 50.35 120.00
N HIS A 300 123.20 49.89 120.29
CA HIS A 300 122.30 50.53 121.25
C HIS A 300 122.80 50.36 122.69
N GLY A 301 123.24 49.15 123.09
CA GLY A 301 123.79 48.90 124.43
C GLY A 301 125.04 49.72 124.73
N LEU A 302 125.89 49.99 123.72
CA LEU A 302 127.03 50.90 123.86
C LEU A 302 126.60 52.35 124.13
N VAL A 303 125.49 52.81 123.57
CA VAL A 303 124.93 54.16 123.82
C VAL A 303 124.31 54.24 125.22
N GLU A 304 123.63 53.19 125.70
CA GLU A 304 123.12 53.12 127.07
C GLU A 304 124.25 53.15 128.11
N GLY A 305 125.35 52.44 127.86
CA GLY A 305 126.55 52.48 128.70
C GLY A 305 127.16 53.88 128.82
N ILE A 306 127.21 54.65 127.74
CA ILE A 306 127.65 56.06 127.76
C ILE A 306 126.69 56.92 128.61
N GLY A 307 125.38 56.63 128.56
CA GLY A 307 124.37 57.29 129.39
C GLY A 307 124.57 57.03 130.90
N ALA A 308 124.91 55.81 131.29
CA ALA A 308 125.18 55.45 132.69
C ALA A 308 126.36 56.26 133.26
N CYS A 309 127.50 56.30 132.55
CA CYS A 309 128.68 57.07 132.97
C CYS A 309 128.39 58.58 133.11
N ALA A 310 127.48 59.13 132.29
CA ALA A 310 127.08 60.53 132.39
C ALA A 310 126.27 60.83 133.68
N LEU A 311 125.43 59.88 134.13
CA LEU A 311 124.68 60.01 135.38
C LEU A 311 125.59 59.94 136.61
N GLU A 312 126.58 59.03 136.62
CA GLU A 312 127.57 58.94 137.68
C GLU A 312 128.34 60.26 137.85
N LEU A 313 128.81 60.84 136.73
CA LEU A 313 129.51 62.13 136.69
C LEU A 313 128.66 63.27 137.30
N ASP A 314 127.34 63.23 137.12
CA ASP A 314 126.42 64.23 137.67
C ASP A 314 126.03 63.99 139.14
N THR A 315 126.18 62.77 139.67
CA THR A 315 126.08 62.51 141.13
C THR A 315 127.30 63.07 141.87
N GLN A 316 128.52 62.85 141.35
CA GLN A 316 129.76 63.35 141.96
C GLN A 316 129.79 64.89 142.03
N LYS A 317 129.26 65.58 141.01
CA LYS A 317 129.06 67.06 141.00
C LYS A 317 128.12 67.57 142.10
N LYS A 318 127.21 66.74 142.62
CA LYS A 318 126.27 67.12 143.71
C LYS A 318 126.98 67.06 145.06
N VAL A 319 127.70 65.97 145.33
CA VAL A 319 128.47 65.77 146.57
C VAL A 319 129.52 66.86 146.79
N LEU A 320 130.26 67.26 145.74
CA LEU A 320 131.24 68.35 145.81
C LEU A 320 130.64 69.71 146.26
N LYS A 321 129.36 69.99 145.95
CA LYS A 321 128.68 71.22 146.36
C LYS A 321 128.31 71.22 147.85
N GLU A 322 128.19 70.06 148.48
CA GLU A 322 127.87 69.96 149.92
C GLU A 322 129.11 70.18 150.79
N PHE A 323 130.26 69.62 150.40
CA PHE A 323 131.53 69.87 151.08
C PHE A 323 131.90 71.36 151.09
N ALA A 324 131.73 72.07 149.97
CA ALA A 324 131.95 73.52 149.88
C ALA A 324 131.11 74.33 150.90
N ARG A 325 129.82 73.96 151.08
CA ARG A 325 128.89 74.58 152.05
C ARG A 325 129.20 74.25 153.52
N ARG A 326 130.12 73.33 153.80
CA ARG A 326 130.56 72.95 155.15
C ARG A 326 131.78 73.76 155.58
N VAL A 327 132.73 73.97 154.66
CA VAL A 327 133.96 74.76 154.91
C VAL A 327 133.66 76.24 155.20
N GLN A 328 132.74 76.86 154.47
CA GLN A 328 132.43 78.29 154.62
C GLN A 328 131.93 78.68 156.03
N ARG A 329 131.19 77.80 156.72
CA ARG A 329 130.64 78.08 158.06
C ARG A 329 131.75 78.18 159.12
N ILE A 330 132.70 77.24 159.11
CA ILE A 330 133.79 77.15 160.10
C ILE A 330 134.70 78.40 160.06
N GLN A 331 134.83 79.07 158.90
CA GLN A 331 135.69 80.24 158.74
C GLN A 331 135.10 81.56 159.28
N ALA A 332 133.79 81.63 159.52
CA ALA A 332 133.13 82.85 160.00
C ALA A 332 133.35 83.03 161.51
N ASP A 333 132.94 82.05 162.31
CA ASP A 333 132.89 82.12 163.78
C ASP A 333 134.27 82.44 164.40
N ALA A 334 135.33 81.87 163.82
CA ALA A 334 136.72 82.05 164.28
C ALA A 334 137.23 83.51 164.20
N LYS A 335 136.64 84.35 163.34
CA LYS A 335 137.06 85.76 163.18
C LYS A 335 136.45 86.70 164.22
N GLN A 336 135.29 86.36 164.78
CA GLN A 336 134.52 87.29 165.63
C GLN A 336 135.06 87.35 167.07
N LYS A 337 135.22 86.20 167.74
CA LYS A 337 135.70 86.12 169.14
C LYS A 337 137.06 86.81 169.35
N LYS A 338 137.97 86.69 168.39
CA LYS A 338 139.38 87.12 168.54
C LYS A 338 139.56 88.65 168.65
N ARG A 339 138.62 89.47 168.17
CA ARG A 339 138.71 90.95 168.24
C ARG A 339 138.36 91.53 169.62
N GLN A 340 137.59 90.81 170.45
CA GLN A 340 137.11 91.34 171.73
C GLN A 340 138.18 91.37 172.84
N ILE A 341 139.17 90.47 172.78
CA ILE A 341 140.23 90.32 173.80
C ILE A 341 141.13 91.57 173.91
N SER A 342 141.31 92.34 172.83
CA SER A 342 142.41 93.31 172.74
C SER A 342 142.17 94.65 173.45
N MET A 343 140.94 95.16 173.51
CA MET A 343 140.69 96.57 173.91
C MET A 343 140.29 96.76 175.38
N LYS A 344 139.70 95.77 176.05
CA LYS A 344 139.19 95.92 177.43
C LYS A 344 140.25 95.84 178.55
N ARG A 345 141.56 95.85 178.24
CA ARG A 345 142.58 95.23 179.14
C ARG A 345 143.80 96.07 179.52
N LYS A 346 143.93 97.31 179.04
CA LYS A 346 145.09 98.22 179.28
C LYS A 346 144.76 99.72 179.23
N LYS A 347 143.47 100.05 179.30
CA LYS A 347 142.85 101.38 179.37
C LYS A 347 141.41 101.17 179.86
N SER A 348 140.83 101.97 180.74
CA SER A 348 141.39 103.04 181.60
C SER A 348 140.56 103.00 182.91
N GLU A 349 140.69 102.01 183.80
CA GLU A 349 141.87 101.41 184.46
C GLU A 349 142.39 102.25 185.65
N GLU A 350 142.49 103.56 185.50
CA GLU A 350 143.10 104.45 186.52
C GLU A 350 142.16 105.57 186.98
N SER A 351 141.22 105.95 186.12
CA SER A 351 140.58 107.27 186.09
C SER A 351 139.29 107.18 185.26
N ALA A 352 138.13 107.68 185.70
CA ALA A 352 137.88 108.62 186.81
C ALA A 352 137.57 107.97 188.18
N LYS A 353 138.15 106.79 188.45
CA LYS A 353 138.33 106.22 189.81
C LYS A 353 137.05 105.76 190.52
N GLN A 354 137.29 105.27 191.74
CA GLN A 354 136.54 105.60 192.95
C GLN A 354 135.17 106.25 192.70
N VAL A 355 134.15 105.38 192.69
CA VAL A 355 132.87 105.71 193.32
C VAL A 355 132.22 106.89 192.53
N LEU A 356 132.32 108.20 192.80
CA LEU A 356 132.13 108.84 194.10
C LEU A 356 130.65 108.79 194.53
N ASP A 357 129.77 108.12 193.77
CA ASP A 357 128.98 107.08 194.44
C ASP A 357 128.60 105.82 193.63
N LEU A 358 128.33 104.77 194.41
CA LEU A 358 127.55 103.58 194.09
C LEU A 358 126.27 103.90 193.29
N LYS A 359 126.09 103.25 192.13
CA LYS A 359 124.81 102.71 191.59
C LYS A 359 124.98 102.07 190.19
N ALA A 360 124.90 100.76 189.94
CA ALA A 360 125.05 99.55 190.78
C ALA A 360 125.32 98.29 189.88
N THR A 361 126.14 97.33 190.34
CA THR A 361 126.10 95.84 190.12
C THR A 361 126.28 95.15 188.71
N LEU A 362 127.42 94.37 188.52
CA LEU A 362 127.73 93.18 187.60
C LEU A 362 127.98 93.43 186.05
N GLN A 363 128.54 92.62 185.08
CA GLN A 363 129.45 91.41 184.82
C GLN A 363 129.67 91.29 183.23
N ASP A 364 130.32 90.39 182.43
CA ASP A 364 131.48 89.40 182.34
C ASP A 364 131.64 88.87 180.83
N ILE A 365 132.50 87.97 180.24
CA ILE A 365 133.92 87.46 180.28
C ILE A 365 134.33 86.65 178.95
N GLU A 366 135.61 86.69 178.47
CA GLU A 366 136.39 85.83 177.46
C GLU A 366 135.86 85.44 176.01
N GLY A 367 136.59 84.83 175.03
CA GLY A 367 137.94 84.17 174.95
C GLY A 367 138.43 83.68 173.53
N GLN A 368 139.31 82.65 173.44
CA GLN A 368 140.41 82.40 172.42
C GLN A 368 140.16 81.26 171.34
N ARG A 369 141.04 80.71 170.42
CA ARG A 369 142.55 80.69 170.24
C ARG A 369 143.24 80.52 168.80
N PHE A 370 143.62 79.32 168.28
CA PHE A 370 144.83 79.02 167.39
C PHE A 370 144.74 77.79 166.39
N ASN A 371 145.67 77.35 165.46
CA ASN A 371 146.85 77.86 164.64
C ASN A 371 147.37 76.81 163.53
N THR A 372 148.04 77.16 162.39
CA THR A 372 148.52 76.23 161.27
C THR A 372 149.61 76.75 160.24
N ALA A 373 150.41 75.89 159.52
CA ALA A 373 151.30 76.20 158.32
C ALA A 373 151.90 74.94 157.54
N ASP A 374 152.44 75.03 156.28
CA ASP A 374 153.23 73.97 155.52
C ASP A 374 154.09 74.42 154.24
N ARG A 375 154.35 73.58 153.19
CA ARG A 375 155.49 73.56 152.17
C ARG A 375 155.08 73.49 150.64
N THR A 376 155.98 73.85 149.67
CA THR A 376 155.67 73.90 148.19
C THR A 376 156.75 73.67 147.06
N LYS A 377 158.07 73.60 147.29
CA LYS A 377 159.11 74.15 146.35
C LYS A 377 159.67 73.32 145.14
N GLN A 378 158.93 72.42 144.46
CA GLN A 378 159.53 71.48 143.45
C GLN A 378 158.91 71.39 142.04
N LEU A 379 157.83 72.12 141.71
CA LEU A 379 156.99 71.82 140.52
C LEU A 379 157.20 72.71 139.28
N GLU A 380 157.99 73.78 139.35
CA GLU A 380 157.95 74.85 138.33
C GLU A 380 158.77 74.56 137.04
N GLY A 381 159.68 73.58 137.04
CA GLY A 381 160.70 73.42 135.99
C GLY A 381 160.36 72.57 134.76
N MET A 382 159.09 72.22 134.51
CA MET A 382 158.71 71.26 133.45
C MET A 382 157.85 71.82 132.30
N ILE A 383 157.49 73.10 132.30
CA ILE A 383 156.38 73.61 131.46
C ILE A 383 156.86 74.21 130.11
N GLU A 384 158.07 74.76 130.04
CA GLU A 384 158.45 75.70 128.94
C GLU A 384 158.72 75.04 127.58
N THR A 385 158.94 73.72 127.49
CA THR A 385 159.45 73.07 126.25
C THR A 385 158.38 72.60 125.25
N GLU A 386 157.09 72.62 125.60
CA GLU A 386 156.01 72.04 124.77
C GLU A 386 155.33 73.03 123.80
N GLU A 387 155.62 74.33 123.89
CA GLU A 387 154.77 75.35 123.23
C GLU A 387 155.09 75.59 121.73
N GLU A 388 156.34 75.42 121.30
CA GLU A 388 156.79 75.88 119.96
C GLU A 388 156.23 75.08 118.78
N HIS A 389 156.18 73.74 118.89
CA HIS A 389 155.79 72.84 117.79
C HIS A 389 154.34 73.04 117.32
N ARG A 390 153.50 73.70 118.12
CA ARG A 390 152.05 73.82 117.93
C ARG A 390 151.65 74.79 116.80
N THR A 391 152.57 75.58 116.27
CA THR A 391 152.24 76.76 115.42
C THR A 391 152.11 76.46 113.93
N LEU A 392 152.87 75.50 113.38
CA LEU A 392 152.96 75.26 111.93
C LEU A 392 151.69 74.63 111.33
N ILE A 393 151.14 73.61 111.98
CA ILE A 393 149.97 72.82 111.51
C ILE A 393 148.74 73.71 111.28
N ASN A 394 148.60 74.80 112.05
CA ASN A 394 147.45 75.72 111.96
C ASN A 394 147.34 76.45 110.61
N ARG A 395 148.43 76.57 109.82
CA ARG A 395 148.41 77.38 108.60
C ARG A 395 147.67 76.70 107.44
N GLU A 396 147.98 75.43 107.14
CA GLU A 396 147.38 74.74 105.99
C GLU A 396 145.87 74.49 106.16
N ALA A 397 145.42 74.26 107.40
CA ALA A 397 144.00 74.07 107.74
C ALA A 397 143.11 75.22 107.22
N THR A 398 143.57 76.48 107.35
CA THR A 398 142.79 77.67 106.96
C THR A 398 142.48 77.74 105.46
N ARG A 399 143.38 77.24 104.59
CA ARG A 399 143.21 77.33 103.13
C ARG A 399 142.10 76.41 102.62
N LEU A 400 142.02 75.18 103.14
CA LEU A 400 140.99 74.22 102.77
C LEU A 400 139.62 74.63 103.32
N GLN A 401 139.59 75.18 104.53
CA GLN A 401 138.40 75.73 105.18
C GLN A 401 137.71 76.81 104.31
N GLY A 402 138.48 77.69 103.66
CA GLY A 402 137.97 78.74 102.78
C GLY A 402 137.28 78.26 101.50
N LEU A 403 137.60 77.07 100.99
CA LEU A 403 136.88 76.45 99.86
C LEU A 403 135.63 75.70 100.33
N ALA A 404 135.72 74.95 101.43
CA ALA A 404 134.61 74.25 102.04
C ALA A 404 133.46 75.20 102.45
N LEU A 405 133.78 76.42 102.91
CA LEU A 405 132.79 77.43 103.26
C LEU A 405 131.91 77.85 102.05
N ARG A 406 132.48 77.98 100.84
CA ARG A 406 131.71 78.41 99.65
C ARG A 406 130.81 77.34 99.06
N SER A 407 131.21 76.06 99.14
CA SER A 407 130.31 74.95 98.78
C SER A 407 129.24 74.73 99.84
N SER A 408 129.60 74.86 101.13
CA SER A 408 128.66 74.83 102.25
C SER A 408 127.58 75.91 102.14
N GLN A 409 127.94 77.16 101.82
CA GLN A 409 126.97 78.25 101.63
C GLN A 409 125.91 77.93 100.57
N ARG A 410 126.32 77.44 99.38
CA ARG A 410 125.36 77.04 98.32
C ARG A 410 124.48 75.85 98.71
N LEU A 411 124.99 74.93 99.54
CA LEU A 411 124.18 73.85 100.13
C LEU A 411 123.17 74.40 101.14
N VAL A 412 123.57 75.36 101.99
CA VAL A 412 122.68 76.03 102.95
C VAL A 412 121.57 76.82 102.25
N ASP A 413 121.86 77.48 101.13
CA ASP A 413 120.85 78.21 100.34
C ASP A 413 119.79 77.26 99.75
N LEU A 414 120.21 76.15 99.14
CA LEU A 414 119.32 75.12 98.58
C LEU A 414 118.57 74.35 99.67
N GLU A 415 119.21 74.07 100.80
CA GLU A 415 118.53 73.59 102.00
C GLU A 415 117.50 74.60 102.53
N GLY A 416 117.77 75.90 102.45
CA GLY A 416 116.84 76.96 102.80
C GLY A 416 115.57 76.90 101.95
N GLN A 417 115.73 76.84 100.62
CA GLN A 417 114.62 76.67 99.69
C GLN A 417 113.84 75.37 99.94
N LYS A 418 114.54 74.25 100.17
CA LYS A 418 113.92 72.97 100.55
C LYS A 418 113.14 73.08 101.86
N LYS A 419 113.69 73.73 102.89
CA LYS A 419 113.04 73.93 104.20
C LYS A 419 111.80 74.82 104.07
N ILE A 420 111.81 75.83 103.20
CA ILE A 420 110.64 76.66 102.88
C ILE A 420 109.54 75.83 102.21
N LEU A 421 109.89 75.02 101.20
CA LEU A 421 108.95 74.10 100.54
C LEU A 421 108.41 73.03 101.50
N ASP A 422 109.27 72.44 102.34
CA ASP A 422 108.86 71.50 103.40
C ASP A 422 107.90 72.15 104.41
N LEU A 423 108.09 73.44 104.73
CA LEU A 423 107.19 74.19 105.62
C LEU A 423 105.85 74.51 104.93
N GLN A 424 105.84 74.86 103.65
CA GLN A 424 104.62 75.01 102.85
C GLN A 424 103.87 73.67 102.74
N ILE A 425 104.55 72.57 102.42
CA ILE A 425 103.97 71.22 102.38
C ILE A 425 103.42 70.84 103.77
N LYS A 426 104.09 71.20 104.87
CA LYS A 426 103.58 71.00 106.24
C LYS A 426 102.38 71.89 106.56
N SER A 427 102.28 73.12 106.03
CA SER A 427 101.11 73.98 106.20
C SER A 427 99.91 73.48 105.41
N GLU A 428 100.10 73.06 104.16
CA GLU A 428 99.04 72.46 103.35
C GLU A 428 98.60 71.10 103.91
N ARG A 429 99.52 70.25 104.39
CA ARG A 429 99.14 69.03 105.13
C ARG A 429 98.37 69.32 106.42
N LYS A 430 98.68 70.41 107.13
CA LYS A 430 97.88 70.84 108.29
C LYS A 430 96.49 71.34 107.89
N LYS A 431 96.35 72.06 106.76
CA LYS A 431 95.03 72.41 106.21
C LYS A 431 94.26 71.15 105.77
N ILE A 432 94.90 70.20 105.10
CA ILE A 432 94.29 68.92 104.70
C ILE A 432 93.84 68.14 105.94
N HIS A 433 94.66 68.02 106.99
CA HIS A 433 94.24 67.37 108.23
C HIS A 433 93.13 68.14 108.97
N ALA A 434 93.11 69.47 108.92
CA ALA A 434 92.01 70.26 109.45
C ALA A 434 90.71 70.03 108.65
N LEU A 435 90.78 70.03 107.31
CA LEU A 435 89.65 69.73 106.42
C LEU A 435 89.18 68.28 106.54
N GLN A 436 90.09 67.33 106.76
CA GLN A 436 89.75 65.95 107.11
C GLN A 436 89.04 65.89 108.47
N ALA A 437 89.53 66.61 109.49
CA ALA A 437 88.87 66.66 110.79
C ALA A 437 87.51 67.38 110.77
N PHE A 438 87.32 68.37 109.88
CA PHE A 438 86.00 68.95 109.60
C PHE A 438 85.11 67.95 108.86
N ARG A 439 85.62 67.30 107.81
CA ARG A 439 84.89 66.27 107.06
C ARG A 439 84.44 65.13 107.98
N THR A 440 85.32 64.59 108.84
CA THR A 440 84.93 63.52 109.78
C THR A 440 83.95 64.01 110.85
N ARG A 441 83.92 65.30 111.18
CA ARG A 441 82.87 65.88 112.04
C ARG A 441 81.55 66.02 111.31
N GLU A 442 81.54 66.46 110.06
CA GLU A 442 80.32 66.50 109.25
C GLU A 442 79.82 65.10 108.89
N GLU A 443 80.71 64.12 108.71
CA GLU A 443 80.37 62.70 108.58
C GLU A 443 79.79 62.16 109.91
N GLN A 444 80.38 62.47 111.06
CA GLN A 444 79.81 62.10 112.37
C GLN A 444 78.50 62.84 112.70
N GLU A 445 78.35 64.10 112.28
CA GLU A 445 77.07 64.81 112.39
C GLU A 445 76.04 64.26 111.39
N LEU A 446 76.46 63.78 110.22
CA LEU A 446 75.58 63.12 109.25
C LEU A 446 75.18 61.73 109.73
N GLU A 447 76.09 60.96 110.30
CA GLU A 447 75.82 59.69 110.99
C GLU A 447 74.87 59.92 112.16
N SER A 448 75.13 60.90 113.03
CA SER A 448 74.23 61.25 114.13
C SER A 448 72.86 61.78 113.66
N LYS A 449 72.80 62.51 112.53
CA LYS A 449 71.54 62.91 111.90
C LYS A 449 70.82 61.75 111.21
N GLN A 450 71.55 60.77 110.67
CA GLN A 450 70.99 59.52 110.12
C GLN A 450 70.48 58.63 111.25
N GLU A 451 71.20 58.49 112.37
CA GLU A 451 70.73 57.83 113.58
C GLU A 451 69.52 58.57 114.17
N ALA A 452 69.51 59.90 114.19
CA ALA A 452 68.34 60.67 114.62
C ALA A 452 67.15 60.46 113.67
N VAL A 453 67.38 60.40 112.34
CA VAL A 453 66.34 60.06 111.35
C VAL A 453 65.88 58.61 111.52
N TYR A 454 66.75 57.62 111.71
CA TYR A 454 66.36 56.23 111.96
C TYR A 454 65.62 56.05 113.30
N ASN A 455 65.99 56.81 114.33
CA ASN A 455 65.26 56.83 115.60
C ASN A 455 63.90 57.53 115.46
N LEU A 456 63.81 58.62 114.69
CA LEU A 456 62.55 59.28 114.37
C LEU A 456 61.68 58.42 113.45
N ASP A 457 62.24 57.71 112.48
CA ASP A 457 61.54 56.76 111.60
C ASP A 457 61.09 55.52 112.39
N PHE A 458 61.87 55.07 113.38
CA PHE A 458 61.47 54.01 114.29
C PHE A 458 60.36 54.48 115.26
N GLU A 459 60.42 55.72 115.75
CA GLU A 459 59.32 56.31 116.51
C GLU A 459 58.08 56.55 115.64
N ILE A 460 58.24 57.06 114.42
CA ILE A 460 57.17 57.21 113.42
C ILE A 460 56.56 55.85 113.15
N GLN A 461 57.33 54.81 112.79
CA GLN A 461 56.80 53.45 112.60
C GLN A 461 56.12 52.91 113.87
N LYS A 462 56.59 53.25 115.07
CA LYS A 462 55.97 52.86 116.35
C LYS A 462 54.68 53.64 116.65
N TYR A 463 54.55 54.87 116.16
CA TYR A 463 53.32 55.67 116.20
C TYR A 463 52.35 55.31 115.06
N GLU A 464 52.85 54.95 113.88
CA GLU A 464 52.11 54.44 112.72
C GLU A 464 51.54 53.06 113.03
N MET A 465 52.34 52.10 113.52
CA MET A 465 51.85 50.81 114.01
C MET A 465 50.78 51.00 115.11
N ARG A 466 50.93 52.00 116.00
CA ARG A 466 49.89 52.37 116.97
C ARG A 466 48.65 52.99 116.32
N LEU A 467 48.80 53.82 115.30
CA LEU A 467 47.71 54.43 114.55
C LEU A 467 46.96 53.39 113.70
N GLU A 468 47.65 52.43 113.08
CA GLU A 468 47.04 51.31 112.34
C GLU A 468 46.28 50.36 113.28
N HIS A 469 46.82 50.09 114.48
CA HIS A 469 46.10 49.37 115.54
C HIS A 469 44.88 50.16 116.05
N LEU A 470 44.99 51.49 116.22
CA LEU A 470 43.88 52.34 116.67
C LEU A 470 42.84 52.63 115.58
N ALA A 471 43.22 52.54 114.31
CA ALA A 471 42.34 52.68 113.14
C ALA A 471 41.70 51.36 112.71
N GLY A 472 42.10 50.23 113.29
CA GLY A 472 41.49 48.92 113.06
C GLY A 472 41.76 48.32 111.67
N VAL A 473 42.94 48.60 111.07
CA VAL A 473 43.31 48.09 109.75
C VAL A 473 44.60 47.25 109.83
N GLU A 474 44.52 46.12 110.52
CA GLU A 474 45.49 45.04 110.31
C GLU A 474 45.34 44.52 108.87
N ARG A 475 46.25 44.90 107.98
CA ARG A 475 46.33 44.30 106.64
C ARG A 475 46.98 42.93 106.74
N ASP A 476 46.16 41.89 106.74
CA ASP A 476 46.60 40.50 106.65
C ASP A 476 47.65 40.33 105.54
N LYS A 477 48.87 39.92 105.93
CA LYS A 477 49.97 39.68 104.98
C LYS A 477 49.59 38.60 103.96
N GLU A 478 48.74 37.65 104.36
CA GLU A 478 48.15 36.67 103.46
C GLU A 478 47.28 37.31 102.37
N GLU A 479 46.49 38.36 102.64
CA GLU A 479 45.67 39.00 101.60
C GLU A 479 46.53 39.63 100.51
N VAL A 480 47.64 40.26 100.90
CA VAL A 480 48.55 40.90 99.95
C VAL A 480 49.24 39.85 99.06
N GLU A 481 49.67 38.72 99.64
CA GLU A 481 50.18 37.60 98.84
C GLU A 481 49.11 36.95 97.96
N LYS A 482 47.89 36.75 98.46
CA LYS A 482 46.76 36.22 97.66
C LYS A 482 46.48 37.14 96.47
N LYS A 483 46.40 38.46 96.70
CA LYS A 483 46.20 39.47 95.65
C LYS A 483 47.34 39.46 94.63
N ARG A 484 48.61 39.39 95.07
CA ARG A 484 49.76 39.26 94.15
C ARG A 484 49.71 37.98 93.31
N LYS A 485 49.43 36.83 93.92
CA LYS A 485 49.28 35.54 93.21
C LYS A 485 48.16 35.60 92.17
N THR A 486 47.02 36.20 92.50
CA THR A 486 45.94 36.41 91.51
C THR A 486 46.34 37.34 90.35
N VAL A 487 47.24 38.32 90.54
CA VAL A 487 47.76 39.14 89.44
C VAL A 487 48.69 38.32 88.53
N GLU A 488 49.63 37.57 89.11
CA GLU A 488 50.54 36.71 88.34
C GLU A 488 49.78 35.59 87.58
N GLU A 489 48.71 35.06 88.17
CA GLU A 489 47.74 34.16 87.52
C GLU A 489 46.94 34.86 86.41
N LEU A 490 46.42 36.07 86.64
CA LEU A 490 45.68 36.84 85.62
C LEU A 490 46.57 37.23 84.44
N GLU A 491 47.84 37.57 84.65
CA GLU A 491 48.80 37.81 83.56
C GLU A 491 49.14 36.53 82.78
N LYS A 492 49.16 35.37 83.44
CA LYS A 492 49.34 34.08 82.78
C LYS A 492 48.11 33.74 81.93
N ILE A 493 46.91 33.89 82.50
CA ILE A 493 45.63 33.74 81.78
C ILE A 493 45.56 34.73 80.60
N LEU A 494 45.96 35.99 80.77
CA LEU A 494 45.99 36.99 79.70
C LEU A 494 46.89 36.51 78.55
N ARG A 495 48.13 36.07 78.84
CA ARG A 495 49.04 35.50 77.84
C ARG A 495 48.41 34.32 77.11
N GLU A 496 47.91 33.33 77.84
CA GLU A 496 47.19 32.16 77.28
C GLU A 496 46.01 32.58 76.38
N LYS A 497 45.20 33.58 76.78
CA LYS A 497 44.12 34.12 75.94
C LYS A 497 44.63 34.86 74.70
N THR A 498 45.73 35.61 74.78
CA THR A 498 46.30 36.25 73.58
C THR A 498 46.87 35.23 72.59
N ASP A 499 47.46 34.14 73.05
CA ASP A 499 48.00 33.09 72.17
C ASP A 499 46.88 32.23 71.57
N ILE A 500 45.82 31.93 72.34
CA ILE A 500 44.57 31.38 71.81
C ILE A 500 43.97 32.32 70.74
N SER A 501 43.97 33.64 70.97
CA SER A 501 43.45 34.61 70.00
C SER A 501 44.27 34.64 68.70
N LYS A 502 45.61 34.57 68.78
CA LYS A 502 46.49 34.47 67.59
C LYS A 502 46.26 33.16 66.84
N LEU A 503 46.10 32.04 67.56
CA LEU A 503 45.79 30.74 66.97
C LEU A 503 44.44 30.79 66.24
N LEU A 504 43.39 31.30 66.88
CA LEU A 504 42.07 31.48 66.26
C LEU A 504 42.11 32.39 65.03
N GLN A 505 42.86 33.50 65.07
CA GLN A 505 43.06 34.37 63.89
C GLN A 505 43.74 33.62 62.73
N SER A 506 44.79 32.84 63.01
CA SER A 506 45.43 32.01 61.96
C SER A 506 44.50 30.92 61.41
N GLN A 507 43.65 30.33 62.26
CA GLN A 507 42.64 29.36 61.85
C GLN A 507 41.56 30.02 60.98
N ILE A 508 41.10 31.23 61.32
CA ILE A 508 40.16 32.01 60.51
C ILE A 508 40.75 32.35 59.14
N ILE A 509 42.01 32.82 59.07
CA ILE A 509 42.69 33.11 57.80
C ILE A 509 42.82 31.86 56.91
N ASN A 510 43.13 30.70 57.52
CA ASN A 510 43.18 29.42 56.80
C ASN A 510 41.78 28.98 56.33
N LEU A 511 40.75 29.10 57.17
CA LEU A 511 39.36 28.80 56.81
C LEU A 511 38.85 29.71 55.69
N GLU A 512 39.15 31.01 55.72
CA GLU A 512 38.84 31.93 54.61
C GLU A 512 39.55 31.54 53.32
N HIS A 513 40.82 31.13 53.40
CA HIS A 513 41.59 30.70 52.24
C HIS A 513 41.02 29.41 51.63
N ASP A 514 40.60 28.45 52.47
CA ASP A 514 39.96 27.22 52.02
C ASP A 514 38.52 27.44 51.55
N MET A 515 37.75 28.36 52.16
CA MET A 515 36.46 28.82 51.63
C MET A 515 36.62 29.45 50.24
N ARG A 516 37.65 30.28 50.02
CA ARG A 516 37.95 30.85 48.69
C ARG A 516 38.33 29.76 47.69
N LYS A 517 39.08 28.72 48.08
CA LYS A 517 39.34 27.55 47.21
C LYS A 517 38.06 26.79 46.86
N VAL A 518 37.19 26.52 47.85
CA VAL A 518 35.94 25.78 47.66
C VAL A 518 34.94 26.57 46.80
N SER A 519 34.85 27.90 46.98
CA SER A 519 34.06 28.75 46.09
C SER A 519 34.59 28.75 44.66
N ASN A 520 35.92 28.77 44.48
CA ASN A 520 36.54 28.70 43.16
C ASN A 520 36.38 27.31 42.50
N SER A 521 36.46 26.21 43.25
CA SER A 521 36.15 24.88 42.71
C SER A 521 34.68 24.76 42.35
N LEU A 522 33.76 25.21 43.23
CA LEU A 522 32.33 25.20 42.96
C LEU A 522 31.98 26.02 41.70
N ALA A 523 32.59 27.18 41.50
CA ALA A 523 32.41 28.00 40.29
C ALA A 523 32.94 27.30 39.02
N ASN A 524 34.04 26.56 39.11
CA ASN A 524 34.53 25.73 38.00
C ASN A 524 33.59 24.54 37.73
N ASP A 525 33.15 23.85 38.78
CA ASP A 525 32.22 22.72 38.72
C ASP A 525 30.86 23.16 38.12
N ASP A 526 30.36 24.35 38.45
CA ASP A 526 29.16 24.94 37.84
C ASP A 526 29.35 25.22 36.34
N VAL A 527 30.53 25.71 35.93
CA VAL A 527 30.86 25.90 34.51
C VAL A 527 30.96 24.55 33.77
N GLU A 528 31.49 23.51 34.40
CA GLU A 528 31.49 22.15 33.83
C GLU A 528 30.09 21.54 33.80
N LEU A 529 29.27 21.73 34.83
CA LEU A 529 27.85 21.33 34.85
C LEU A 529 27.04 22.05 33.75
N GLN A 530 27.30 23.33 33.48
CA GLN A 530 26.70 24.03 32.34
C GLN A 530 27.14 23.44 31.00
N ARG A 531 28.44 23.20 30.81
CA ARG A 531 28.97 22.53 29.59
C ARG A 531 28.35 21.13 29.39
N LEU A 532 28.20 20.35 30.46
CA LEU A 532 27.59 19.02 30.44
C LEU A 532 26.07 19.06 30.21
N ARG A 533 25.36 20.06 30.76
CA ARG A 533 23.93 20.30 30.47
C ARG A 533 23.71 20.63 29.00
N ASN A 534 24.50 21.54 28.43
CA ASN A 534 24.44 21.90 27.01
C ASN A 534 24.73 20.66 26.14
N LYS A 535 25.84 19.96 26.39
CA LYS A 535 26.20 18.73 25.66
C LYS A 535 25.14 17.62 25.79
N LYS A 536 24.44 17.52 26.92
CA LYS A 536 23.28 16.62 27.08
C LYS A 536 22.12 17.07 26.19
N GLN A 537 21.81 18.35 26.11
CA GLN A 537 20.77 18.88 25.23
C GLN A 537 21.13 18.64 23.75
N ASP A 538 22.37 18.91 23.34
CA ASP A 538 22.85 18.64 21.97
C ASP A 538 22.70 17.15 21.59
N LEU A 539 23.10 16.24 22.49
CA LEU A 539 22.92 14.80 22.30
C LEU A 539 21.45 14.36 22.29
N THR A 540 20.59 15.01 23.09
CA THR A 540 19.14 14.74 23.09
C THR A 540 18.52 15.16 21.76
N LEU A 541 18.85 16.37 21.26
CA LEU A 541 18.40 16.87 19.97
C LEU A 541 18.93 16.01 18.80
N LEU A 542 20.15 15.48 18.90
CA LEU A 542 20.69 14.52 17.93
C LEU A 542 19.88 13.22 17.91
N MET A 543 19.54 12.67 19.08
CA MET A 543 18.67 11.48 19.18
C MET A 543 17.26 11.75 18.66
N ASP A 544 16.64 12.88 19.03
CA ASP A 544 15.30 13.27 18.53
C ASP A 544 15.27 13.40 17.01
N CYS A 545 16.33 13.95 16.40
CA CYS A 545 16.49 14.03 14.95
C CYS A 545 16.69 12.64 14.33
N GLY A 546 17.52 11.78 14.93
CA GLY A 546 17.71 10.40 14.52
C GLY A 546 16.43 9.57 14.58
N GLU A 547 15.62 9.71 15.64
CA GLU A 547 14.32 9.07 15.77
C GLU A 547 13.33 9.54 14.70
N LYS A 548 13.28 10.84 14.40
CA LYS A 548 12.41 11.38 13.34
C LYS A 548 12.83 10.86 11.96
N GLN A 549 14.13 10.81 11.68
CA GLN A 549 14.65 10.21 10.45
C GLN A 549 14.33 8.71 10.38
N LEU A 550 14.52 7.96 11.47
CA LEU A 550 14.19 6.53 11.53
C LEU A 550 12.70 6.28 11.27
N LYS A 551 11.80 7.05 11.90
CA LYS A 551 10.34 6.94 11.70
C LYS A 551 9.94 7.24 10.25
N ASN A 552 10.54 8.27 9.63
CA ASN A 552 10.32 8.56 8.21
C ASN A 552 10.85 7.45 7.29
N MET A 553 12.00 6.84 7.61
CA MET A 553 12.55 5.71 6.85
C MET A 553 11.73 4.42 7.06
N GLN A 554 11.11 4.23 8.22
CA GLN A 554 10.17 3.14 8.50
C GLN A 554 8.90 3.30 7.64
N SER A 555 8.25 4.47 7.64
CA SER A 555 7.06 4.70 6.82
C SER A 555 7.35 4.59 5.32
N LEU A 556 8.49 5.13 4.85
CA LEU A 556 8.93 4.95 3.46
C LEU A 556 9.17 3.46 3.12
N ASN A 557 9.75 2.67 4.03
CA ASN A 557 9.90 1.23 3.82
C ASN A 557 8.54 0.51 3.78
N GLU A 558 7.60 0.86 4.65
CA GLU A 558 6.23 0.32 4.64
C GLU A 558 5.51 0.65 3.32
N GLU A 559 5.61 1.90 2.84
CA GLU A 559 5.13 2.30 1.51
C GLU A 559 5.75 1.46 0.38
N LYS A 560 7.08 1.21 0.43
CA LYS A 560 7.75 0.36 -0.56
C LYS A 560 7.30 -1.11 -0.48
N GLN A 561 7.07 -1.65 0.71
CA GLN A 561 6.53 -3.01 0.88
C GLN A 561 5.08 -3.11 0.36
N VAL A 562 4.25 -2.09 0.57
CA VAL A 562 2.89 -2.03 -0.01
C VAL A 562 2.98 -1.94 -1.54
N ALA A 563 3.84 -1.09 -2.09
CA ALA A 563 4.07 -0.98 -3.53
C ALA A 563 4.60 -2.29 -4.14
N GLU A 564 5.52 -2.99 -3.47
CA GLU A 564 6.02 -4.29 -3.90
C GLU A 564 4.91 -5.35 -3.88
N ASN A 565 4.08 -5.39 -2.84
CA ASN A 565 2.93 -6.32 -2.77
C ASN A 565 1.89 -6.03 -3.88
N ILE A 566 1.65 -4.77 -4.22
CA ILE A 566 0.81 -4.38 -5.38
C ILE A 566 1.45 -4.84 -6.70
N LEU A 567 2.78 -4.73 -6.85
CA LEU A 567 3.49 -5.24 -8.02
C LEU A 567 3.46 -6.77 -8.11
N ARG A 568 3.68 -7.49 -7.00
CA ARG A 568 3.53 -8.96 -6.91
C ARG A 568 2.11 -9.41 -7.30
N LEU A 569 1.08 -8.69 -6.84
CA LEU A 569 -0.32 -8.94 -7.22
C LEU A 569 -0.51 -8.77 -8.74
N ARG A 570 -0.01 -7.65 -9.32
CA ARG A 570 -0.09 -7.38 -10.76
C ARG A 570 0.65 -8.43 -11.58
N VAL A 571 1.84 -8.86 -11.14
CA VAL A 571 2.59 -9.95 -11.77
C VAL A 571 1.76 -11.23 -11.75
N SER A 572 1.20 -11.63 -10.61
CA SER A 572 0.37 -12.84 -10.53
C SER A 572 -0.90 -12.76 -11.39
N GLN A 573 -1.52 -11.58 -11.52
CA GLN A 573 -2.62 -11.36 -12.45
C GLN A 573 -2.19 -11.52 -13.93
N VAL A 574 -1.03 -10.97 -14.30
CA VAL A 574 -0.44 -11.14 -15.65
C VAL A 574 -0.03 -12.58 -15.91
N GLU A 575 0.52 -13.31 -14.94
CA GLU A 575 0.83 -14.74 -15.02
C GLU A 575 -0.44 -15.58 -15.24
N GLN A 576 -1.53 -15.29 -14.51
CA GLN A 576 -2.82 -15.96 -14.71
C GLN A 576 -3.39 -15.69 -16.11
N VAL A 577 -3.36 -14.43 -16.57
CA VAL A 577 -3.79 -14.06 -17.94
C VAL A 577 -2.92 -14.76 -18.98
N THR A 578 -1.60 -14.80 -18.79
CA THR A 578 -0.66 -15.46 -19.70
C THR A 578 -0.88 -16.98 -19.71
N SER A 579 -1.16 -17.60 -18.56
CA SER A 579 -1.53 -19.02 -18.48
C SER A 579 -2.86 -19.31 -19.18
N MET A 580 -3.87 -18.43 -19.03
CA MET A 580 -5.14 -18.55 -19.75
C MET A 580 -4.98 -18.39 -21.27
N ILE A 581 -4.14 -17.44 -21.71
CA ILE A 581 -3.81 -17.27 -23.14
C ILE A 581 -3.04 -18.50 -23.64
N GLY A 582 -2.04 -18.99 -22.91
CA GLY A 582 -1.28 -20.20 -23.26
C GLY A 582 -2.18 -21.43 -23.39
N ARG A 583 -3.15 -21.63 -22.49
CA ARG A 583 -4.16 -22.70 -22.60
C ARG A 583 -5.07 -22.51 -23.83
N LYS A 584 -5.45 -21.28 -24.17
CA LYS A 584 -6.23 -20.98 -25.38
C LYS A 584 -5.43 -21.25 -26.66
N VAL A 585 -4.18 -20.82 -26.71
CA VAL A 585 -3.27 -21.08 -27.85
C VAL A 585 -3.04 -22.58 -28.01
N TYR A 586 -2.70 -23.30 -26.94
CA TYR A 586 -2.55 -24.76 -26.96
C TYR A 586 -3.82 -25.48 -27.48
N ASN A 587 -5.01 -25.04 -27.05
CA ASN A 587 -6.26 -25.59 -27.56
C ASN A 587 -6.46 -25.28 -29.05
N LEU A 588 -6.14 -24.06 -29.51
CA LEU A 588 -6.23 -23.68 -30.92
C LEU A 588 -5.22 -24.44 -31.79
N GLU A 589 -3.99 -24.65 -31.32
CA GLU A 589 -2.99 -25.49 -31.99
C GLU A 589 -3.43 -26.95 -32.06
N LYS A 590 -3.98 -27.48 -30.96
CA LYS A 590 -4.57 -28.83 -30.93
C LYS A 590 -5.72 -28.96 -31.94
N TYR A 591 -6.66 -28.01 -31.98
CA TYR A 591 -7.74 -28.02 -32.96
C TYR A 591 -7.24 -27.86 -34.39
N LYS A 592 -6.23 -27.00 -34.63
CA LYS A 592 -5.57 -26.86 -35.92
C LYS A 592 -4.99 -28.20 -36.38
N VAL A 593 -4.20 -28.87 -35.55
CA VAL A 593 -3.58 -30.17 -35.88
C VAL A 593 -4.65 -31.25 -36.11
N GLN A 594 -5.74 -31.25 -35.33
CA GLN A 594 -6.87 -32.17 -35.55
C GLN A 594 -7.58 -31.92 -36.89
N ILE A 595 -7.80 -30.65 -37.26
CA ILE A 595 -8.39 -30.28 -38.55
C ILE A 595 -7.43 -30.58 -39.71
N GLU A 596 -6.14 -30.30 -39.56
CA GLU A 596 -5.12 -30.62 -40.57
C GLU A 596 -5.01 -32.14 -40.79
N ALA A 597 -5.05 -32.95 -39.72
CA ALA A 597 -5.09 -34.41 -39.83
C ALA A 597 -6.36 -34.89 -40.57
N ALA A 598 -7.55 -34.47 -40.13
CA ALA A 598 -8.81 -34.83 -40.77
C ALA A 598 -8.89 -34.37 -42.25
N MET A 599 -8.29 -33.22 -42.58
CA MET A 599 -8.20 -32.74 -43.97
C MET A 599 -7.22 -33.57 -44.81
N GLN A 600 -6.13 -34.09 -44.24
CA GLN A 600 -5.24 -35.02 -44.95
C GLN A 600 -5.89 -36.40 -45.11
N GLU A 601 -6.59 -36.92 -44.09
CA GLU A 601 -7.38 -38.16 -44.18
C GLU A 601 -8.47 -38.04 -45.25
N ARG A 602 -9.24 -36.95 -45.26
CA ARG A 602 -10.24 -36.73 -46.32
C ARG A 602 -9.60 -36.57 -47.70
N LYS A 603 -8.38 -36.02 -47.78
CA LYS A 603 -7.61 -35.89 -49.02
C LYS A 603 -7.05 -37.23 -49.52
N THR A 604 -6.67 -38.16 -48.64
CA THR A 604 -6.29 -39.52 -49.05
C THR A 604 -7.51 -40.36 -49.40
N GLU A 605 -8.62 -40.22 -48.68
CA GLU A 605 -9.90 -40.86 -49.02
C GLU A 605 -10.40 -40.41 -50.40
N ILE A 606 -10.41 -39.10 -50.68
CA ILE A 606 -10.78 -38.55 -52.00
C ILE A 606 -9.82 -39.06 -53.09
N LYS A 607 -8.50 -39.15 -52.84
CA LYS A 607 -7.55 -39.75 -53.79
C LYS A 607 -7.96 -41.18 -54.13
N VAL A 608 -8.13 -42.05 -53.12
CA VAL A 608 -8.52 -43.45 -53.31
C VAL A 608 -9.87 -43.56 -54.04
N GLN A 609 -10.84 -42.69 -53.74
CA GLN A 609 -12.11 -42.62 -54.47
C GLN A 609 -11.90 -42.21 -55.93
N THR A 610 -11.09 -41.20 -56.22
CA THR A 610 -10.78 -40.80 -57.61
C THR A 610 -9.97 -41.85 -58.37
N GLU A 611 -9.09 -42.61 -57.69
CA GLU A 611 -8.35 -43.73 -58.28
C GLU A 611 -9.29 -44.90 -58.59
N SER A 612 -10.20 -45.23 -57.67
CA SER A 612 -11.26 -46.23 -57.88
C SER A 612 -12.19 -45.84 -59.05
N LEU A 613 -12.68 -44.60 -59.10
CA LEU A 613 -13.47 -44.06 -60.21
C LEU A 613 -12.67 -44.03 -61.53
N ASN A 614 -11.35 -43.80 -61.48
CA ASN A 614 -10.49 -43.91 -62.67
C ASN A 614 -10.35 -45.35 -63.15
N ILE A 615 -10.30 -46.35 -62.26
CA ILE A 615 -10.31 -47.78 -62.61
C ILE A 615 -11.66 -48.16 -63.19
N GLN A 616 -12.77 -47.79 -62.56
CA GLN A 616 -14.13 -48.01 -63.09
C GLN A 616 -14.30 -47.36 -64.46
N ARG A 617 -13.81 -46.12 -64.65
CA ARG A 617 -13.81 -45.45 -65.96
C ARG A 617 -13.00 -46.22 -67.01
N ARG A 618 -11.83 -46.76 -66.65
CA ARG A 618 -11.00 -47.58 -67.56
C ARG A 618 -11.73 -48.86 -67.96
N LEU A 619 -12.30 -49.59 -66.99
CA LEU A 619 -13.11 -50.79 -67.23
C LEU A 619 -14.29 -50.48 -68.14
N ALA A 620 -15.11 -49.47 -67.80
CA ALA A 620 -16.24 -49.03 -68.62
C ALA A 620 -15.81 -48.57 -70.03
N THR A 621 -14.60 -48.01 -70.22
CA THR A 621 -14.08 -47.72 -71.58
C THR A 621 -13.63 -48.96 -72.35
N SER A 622 -13.19 -50.03 -71.66
CA SER A 622 -12.90 -51.35 -72.26
C SER A 622 -14.21 -52.04 -72.64
N GLU A 623 -15.15 -52.16 -71.70
CA GLU A 623 -16.50 -52.68 -71.97
C GLU A 623 -17.16 -51.91 -73.11
N SER A 624 -17.03 -50.59 -73.15
CA SER A 624 -17.53 -49.77 -74.27
C SER A 624 -16.77 -49.97 -75.58
N SER A 625 -15.49 -50.38 -75.57
CA SER A 625 -14.75 -50.70 -76.80
C SER A 625 -15.08 -52.11 -77.31
N GLU A 626 -15.24 -53.07 -76.40
CA GLU A 626 -15.73 -54.43 -76.65
C GLU A 626 -17.17 -54.40 -77.19
N LEU A 627 -18.06 -53.61 -76.57
CA LEU A 627 -19.42 -53.36 -77.06
C LEU A 627 -19.42 -52.60 -78.39
N ARG A 628 -18.50 -51.66 -78.64
CA ARG A 628 -18.33 -51.06 -79.98
C ARG A 628 -17.86 -52.09 -81.01
N GLY A 629 -16.99 -53.03 -80.64
CA GLY A 629 -16.57 -54.16 -81.47
C GLY A 629 -17.75 -55.06 -81.81
N ALA A 630 -18.50 -55.53 -80.81
CA ALA A 630 -19.70 -56.33 -80.98
C ALA A 630 -20.79 -55.57 -81.78
N VAL A 631 -20.96 -54.26 -81.57
CA VAL A 631 -21.86 -53.43 -82.39
C VAL A 631 -21.35 -53.33 -83.83
N ALA A 632 -20.04 -53.21 -84.07
CA ALA A 632 -19.49 -53.23 -85.43
C ALA A 632 -19.68 -54.58 -86.12
N GLU A 633 -19.48 -55.71 -85.43
CA GLU A 633 -19.81 -57.06 -85.94
C GLU A 633 -21.30 -57.19 -86.26
N ARG A 634 -22.17 -56.70 -85.36
CA ARG A 634 -23.63 -56.66 -85.59
C ARG A 634 -24.00 -55.70 -86.71
N MET A 635 -23.27 -54.61 -86.92
CA MET A 635 -23.49 -53.65 -88.00
C MET A 635 -23.06 -54.24 -89.35
N ILE A 636 -21.94 -54.97 -89.40
CA ILE A 636 -21.54 -55.78 -90.56
C ILE A 636 -22.60 -56.86 -90.84
N ARG A 637 -23.13 -57.51 -89.80
CA ARG A 637 -24.22 -58.48 -89.96
C ARG A 637 -25.54 -57.84 -90.39
N ILE A 638 -25.83 -56.62 -89.94
CA ILE A 638 -26.97 -55.82 -90.40
C ILE A 638 -26.72 -55.41 -91.85
N GLN A 639 -25.53 -55.01 -92.28
CA GLN A 639 -25.19 -54.74 -93.68
C GLN A 639 -25.31 -55.99 -94.57
N GLN A 640 -24.98 -57.18 -94.06
CA GLN A 640 -25.26 -58.46 -94.74
C GLN A 640 -26.76 -58.78 -94.86
N LEU A 641 -27.59 -58.25 -93.96
CA LEU A 641 -29.05 -58.40 -93.98
C LEU A 641 -29.74 -57.27 -94.75
N GLN A 642 -29.18 -56.06 -94.76
CA GLN A 642 -29.58 -54.91 -95.57
C GLN A 642 -29.25 -55.20 -97.02
N THR A 643 -28.02 -55.60 -97.38
CA THR A 643 -27.75 -56.05 -98.76
C THR A 643 -28.66 -57.20 -99.21
N ARG A 644 -29.14 -58.08 -98.31
CA ARG A 644 -30.22 -59.04 -98.64
C ARG A 644 -31.60 -58.36 -98.81
N TYR A 645 -31.96 -57.44 -97.93
CA TYR A 645 -33.21 -56.67 -97.95
C TYR A 645 -33.28 -55.67 -99.11
N ASP A 646 -32.18 -55.09 -99.54
CA ASP A 646 -32.06 -54.15 -100.65
C ASP A 646 -32.13 -54.92 -101.97
N ASN A 647 -31.53 -56.13 -102.04
CA ASN A 647 -31.82 -57.10 -103.10
C ASN A 647 -33.29 -57.56 -103.11
N TYR A 648 -34.00 -57.50 -101.97
CA TYR A 648 -35.43 -57.83 -101.86
C TYR A 648 -36.32 -56.63 -102.24
N MET A 649 -36.02 -55.40 -101.80
CA MET A 649 -36.73 -54.18 -102.17
C MET A 649 -36.50 -53.79 -103.64
N SER A 650 -35.33 -54.13 -104.20
CA SER A 650 -35.08 -54.03 -105.64
C SER A 650 -36.02 -54.90 -106.50
N THR A 651 -36.77 -55.84 -105.91
CA THR A 651 -37.85 -56.58 -106.63
C THR A 651 -39.21 -55.86 -106.58
N PHE A 652 -39.43 -54.98 -105.60
CA PHE A 652 -40.66 -54.19 -105.46
C PHE A 652 -40.64 -52.86 -106.23
N GLY A 653 -39.47 -52.32 -106.55
CA GLY A 653 -39.33 -51.09 -107.35
C GLY A 653 -39.59 -49.80 -106.56
N SER A 654 -39.84 -48.70 -107.28
CA SER A 654 -40.01 -47.36 -106.70
C SER A 654 -40.91 -46.45 -107.55
N THR A 655 -41.61 -45.53 -106.89
CA THR A 655 -42.39 -44.45 -107.52
C THR A 655 -41.52 -43.23 -107.88
N SER A 656 -42.10 -42.30 -108.66
CA SER A 656 -41.45 -41.09 -109.20
C SER A 656 -40.49 -40.38 -108.24
N ASP A 657 -40.87 -40.22 -106.97
CA ASP A 657 -40.10 -39.45 -105.98
C ASP A 657 -39.25 -40.34 -105.05
N GLY A 658 -38.80 -41.50 -105.55
CA GLY A 658 -37.72 -42.32 -104.97
C GLY A 658 -38.03 -43.03 -103.64
N SER A 659 -39.22 -42.86 -103.07
CA SER A 659 -39.62 -43.45 -101.78
C SER A 659 -40.34 -44.80 -101.95
N PRO A 660 -40.08 -45.80 -101.07
CA PRO A 660 -40.74 -47.10 -101.14
C PRO A 660 -42.18 -47.05 -100.60
N LEU A 661 -43.14 -47.56 -101.38
CA LEU A 661 -44.55 -47.59 -100.98
C LEU A 661 -44.74 -48.50 -99.76
N THR A 662 -45.45 -48.02 -98.74
CA THR A 662 -45.67 -48.74 -97.48
C THR A 662 -47.16 -48.70 -97.10
N ALA A 663 -47.72 -49.86 -96.73
CA ALA A 663 -49.16 -50.10 -96.60
C ALA A 663 -49.91 -49.30 -95.51
N THR A 664 -49.21 -48.48 -94.72
CA THR A 664 -49.80 -47.57 -93.72
C THR A 664 -50.25 -46.23 -94.32
N TYR A 665 -49.61 -45.75 -95.39
CA TYR A 665 -49.91 -44.44 -96.00
C TYR A 665 -51.39 -44.36 -96.46
N PHE A 666 -51.84 -45.37 -97.19
CA PHE A 666 -53.20 -45.43 -97.75
C PHE A 666 -54.32 -45.68 -96.73
N LYS A 667 -54.01 -46.02 -95.47
CA LYS A 667 -55.03 -46.33 -94.44
C LYS A 667 -55.37 -45.18 -93.50
N VAL A 668 -54.52 -44.15 -93.40
CA VAL A 668 -54.80 -42.97 -92.56
C VAL A 668 -55.75 -42.00 -93.26
N GLN A 669 -55.51 -41.73 -94.55
CA GLN A 669 -56.21 -40.67 -95.28
C GLN A 669 -57.72 -40.92 -95.44
N SER A 670 -58.13 -42.12 -95.86
CA SER A 670 -59.56 -42.44 -96.10
C SER A 670 -60.41 -42.55 -94.83
N ALA A 671 -59.79 -42.69 -93.65
CA ALA A 671 -60.50 -43.02 -92.41
C ALA A 671 -60.98 -41.79 -91.62
N GLN A 672 -60.32 -40.63 -91.74
CA GLN A 672 -60.59 -39.47 -90.89
C GLN A 672 -61.74 -38.58 -91.39
N GLU A 673 -61.88 -38.39 -92.71
CA GLU A 673 -62.81 -37.40 -93.26
C GLU A 673 -64.29 -37.86 -93.26
N LYS A 674 -64.55 -39.14 -93.52
CA LYS A 674 -65.94 -39.64 -93.71
C LYS A 674 -66.79 -39.70 -92.44
N TYR A 675 -66.21 -39.89 -91.25
CA TYR A 675 -67.01 -40.21 -90.06
C TYR A 675 -67.48 -38.99 -89.25
N LEU A 676 -66.69 -37.91 -89.21
CA LEU A 676 -67.00 -36.74 -88.37
C LEU A 676 -68.09 -35.82 -88.95
N LEU A 677 -68.30 -35.83 -90.26
CA LEU A 677 -69.20 -34.90 -90.97
C LEU A 677 -70.67 -35.36 -91.07
N GLN A 678 -70.96 -36.57 -90.61
CA GLN A 678 -72.26 -37.23 -90.77
C GLN A 678 -73.07 -37.22 -89.47
N GLU A 679 -72.60 -37.89 -88.41
CA GLU A 679 -73.33 -38.15 -87.15
C GLU A 679 -73.77 -36.89 -86.35
N GLN A 680 -73.43 -35.70 -86.85
CA GLN A 680 -73.86 -34.38 -86.37
C GLN A 680 -75.02 -33.77 -87.19
N GLY A 681 -75.17 -34.11 -88.47
CA GLY A 681 -76.20 -33.59 -89.38
C GLY A 681 -77.57 -34.19 -89.11
N ASP A 682 -77.69 -35.51 -89.18
CA ASP A 682 -79.01 -36.17 -89.15
C ASP A 682 -79.70 -36.06 -87.76
N ARG A 683 -78.91 -35.96 -86.69
CA ARG A 683 -79.40 -35.61 -85.33
C ARG A 683 -79.93 -34.17 -85.21
N LEU A 684 -79.54 -33.28 -86.12
CA LEU A 684 -80.14 -31.95 -86.22
C LEU A 684 -81.42 -32.03 -87.06
N ASP A 685 -81.40 -32.69 -88.23
CA ASP A 685 -82.54 -32.68 -89.17
C ASP A 685 -83.82 -33.31 -88.61
N GLU A 686 -83.69 -34.39 -87.82
CA GLU A 686 -84.83 -34.98 -87.12
C GLU A 686 -85.39 -34.06 -86.01
N ARG A 687 -84.54 -33.23 -85.41
CA ARG A 687 -84.95 -32.19 -84.47
C ARG A 687 -85.62 -31.05 -85.22
N ILE A 688 -85.11 -30.70 -86.40
CA ILE A 688 -85.59 -29.61 -87.24
C ILE A 688 -87.01 -29.88 -87.74
N ARG A 689 -87.34 -31.06 -88.28
CA ARG A 689 -88.71 -31.32 -88.79
C ARG A 689 -89.77 -31.34 -87.69
N ARG A 690 -89.42 -31.83 -86.49
CA ARG A 690 -90.28 -31.67 -85.30
C ARG A 690 -90.43 -30.18 -84.99
N THR A 691 -89.34 -29.43 -84.93
CA THR A 691 -89.42 -27.97 -84.77
C THR A 691 -90.09 -27.26 -85.95
N GLU A 692 -90.26 -27.84 -87.14
CA GLU A 692 -90.95 -27.20 -88.28
C GLU A 692 -92.47 -27.36 -88.19
N GLN A 693 -92.98 -28.52 -87.76
CA GLN A 693 -94.41 -28.67 -87.43
C GLN A 693 -94.76 -28.00 -86.10
N GLU A 694 -93.84 -28.01 -85.13
CA GLU A 694 -93.92 -27.12 -83.97
C GLU A 694 -93.82 -25.66 -84.43
N ILE A 695 -93.02 -25.25 -85.42
CA ILE A 695 -93.00 -23.87 -85.95
C ILE A 695 -94.33 -23.53 -86.61
N GLN A 696 -94.93 -24.39 -87.42
CA GLN A 696 -96.17 -24.04 -88.12
C GLN A 696 -97.40 -24.05 -87.19
N SER A 697 -97.43 -24.95 -86.20
CA SER A 697 -98.39 -24.85 -85.09
C SER A 697 -98.08 -23.66 -84.17
N MET A 698 -96.80 -23.37 -83.90
CA MET A 698 -96.33 -22.12 -83.30
C MET A 698 -96.52 -20.91 -84.20
N GLU A 699 -96.86 -21.00 -85.49
CA GLU A 699 -97.10 -19.84 -86.37
C GLU A 699 -98.56 -19.42 -86.30
N ASN A 700 -99.48 -20.40 -86.25
CA ASN A 700 -100.87 -20.12 -85.89
C ASN A 700 -100.97 -19.74 -84.40
N THR A 701 -100.23 -20.44 -83.53
CA THR A 701 -100.11 -20.03 -82.12
C THR A 701 -99.38 -18.70 -82.00
N LEU A 702 -98.40 -18.36 -82.84
CA LEU A 702 -97.78 -17.02 -82.90
C LEU A 702 -98.69 -15.99 -83.55
N ARG A 703 -99.65 -16.33 -84.41
CA ARG A 703 -100.64 -15.35 -84.87
C ARG A 703 -101.60 -14.99 -83.74
N ILE A 704 -102.06 -15.99 -82.99
CA ILE A 704 -102.87 -15.75 -81.79
C ILE A 704 -102.02 -15.06 -80.72
N VAL A 705 -100.85 -15.61 -80.37
CA VAL A 705 -99.88 -15.04 -79.42
C VAL A 705 -99.31 -13.69 -79.88
N ASN A 706 -99.26 -13.34 -81.17
CA ASN A 706 -98.83 -12.00 -81.62
C ASN A 706 -99.99 -11.01 -81.63
N VAL A 707 -101.21 -11.38 -81.98
CA VAL A 707 -102.38 -10.48 -81.79
C VAL A 707 -102.62 -10.26 -80.29
N CYS A 708 -102.53 -11.32 -79.49
CA CYS A 708 -102.51 -11.24 -78.03
C CYS A 708 -101.29 -10.44 -77.55
N ASN A 709 -100.05 -10.69 -78.01
CA ASN A 709 -98.85 -9.95 -77.59
C ASN A 709 -98.84 -8.49 -78.07
N GLU A 710 -99.53 -8.13 -79.15
CA GLU A 710 -99.69 -6.74 -79.56
C GLU A 710 -100.68 -6.05 -78.61
N LYS A 711 -101.81 -6.68 -78.27
CA LYS A 711 -102.68 -6.18 -77.18
C LYS A 711 -101.95 -6.13 -75.82
N TYR A 712 -101.10 -7.12 -75.53
CA TYR A 712 -100.27 -7.21 -74.32
C TYR A 712 -99.16 -6.14 -74.29
N LYS A 713 -98.51 -5.85 -75.43
CA LYS A 713 -97.54 -4.76 -75.61
C LYS A 713 -98.21 -3.39 -75.54
N LEU A 714 -99.37 -3.21 -76.16
CA LEU A 714 -100.16 -1.98 -76.05
C LEU A 714 -100.60 -1.73 -74.60
N SER A 715 -100.85 -2.79 -73.83
CA SER A 715 -101.07 -2.70 -72.37
C SER A 715 -99.79 -2.54 -71.52
N LEU A 716 -98.60 -2.46 -72.12
CA LEU A 716 -97.29 -2.37 -71.45
C LEU A 716 -96.31 -1.33 -72.06
N GLY A 717 -96.71 -0.56 -73.08
CA GLY A 717 -95.84 0.34 -73.84
C GLY A 717 -95.72 1.74 -73.26
N THR A 718 -94.51 2.33 -73.31
CA THR A 718 -94.23 3.69 -72.79
C THR A 718 -93.24 4.52 -73.64
N VAL A 719 -93.07 4.21 -74.93
CA VAL A 719 -92.21 4.95 -75.89
C VAL A 719 -92.85 4.93 -77.29
N ASP A 720 -92.66 5.99 -78.07
CA ASP A 720 -93.25 6.24 -79.40
C ASP A 720 -92.39 5.69 -80.58
N GLU A 721 -92.97 5.53 -81.78
CA GLU A 721 -92.54 4.55 -82.78
C GLU A 721 -91.59 5.02 -83.94
N SER A 722 -90.92 6.19 -83.84
CA SER A 722 -90.11 6.71 -84.97
C SER A 722 -88.60 6.87 -84.66
N GLY A 723 -87.84 5.76 -84.71
CA GLY A 723 -86.37 5.73 -84.57
C GLY A 723 -85.65 4.99 -85.71
N VAL A 724 -84.65 5.62 -86.33
CA VAL A 724 -84.04 5.18 -87.61
C VAL A 724 -83.24 3.86 -87.49
N GLU A 725 -82.61 3.61 -86.34
CA GLU A 725 -81.71 2.48 -86.08
C GLU A 725 -82.34 1.10 -86.34
N ARG A 726 -83.68 0.99 -86.25
CA ARG A 726 -84.42 -0.28 -86.39
C ARG A 726 -84.59 -0.77 -87.83
N THR A 727 -84.28 0.06 -88.83
CA THR A 727 -84.49 -0.26 -90.26
C THR A 727 -83.28 -0.88 -90.96
N GLU A 728 -82.08 -0.74 -90.41
CA GLU A 728 -80.88 -1.38 -90.96
C GLU A 728 -80.76 -2.83 -90.49
N GLN A 729 -81.02 -3.09 -89.20
CA GLN A 729 -80.88 -4.41 -88.58
C GLN A 729 -81.70 -5.51 -89.30
N LYS A 730 -82.95 -5.21 -89.68
CA LYS A 730 -83.84 -6.18 -90.35
C LYS A 730 -83.31 -6.72 -91.68
N LYS A 731 -82.49 -5.95 -92.41
CA LYS A 731 -81.99 -6.38 -93.74
C LYS A 731 -80.89 -7.44 -93.65
N LEU A 732 -80.13 -7.44 -92.56
CA LEU A 732 -78.99 -8.35 -92.37
C LEU A 732 -79.43 -9.77 -91.97
N ASP A 733 -80.56 -9.89 -91.26
CA ASP A 733 -81.10 -11.19 -90.83
C ASP A 733 -81.71 -12.00 -92.00
N GLU A 734 -82.22 -11.33 -93.04
CA GLU A 734 -82.88 -11.96 -94.20
C GLU A 734 -81.91 -12.71 -95.13
N GLU A 735 -80.69 -12.19 -95.33
CA GLU A 735 -79.67 -12.87 -96.15
C GLU A 735 -79.15 -14.15 -95.48
N MET A 736 -79.03 -14.14 -94.14
CA MET A 736 -78.52 -15.24 -93.33
C MET A 736 -79.36 -16.52 -93.47
N PHE A 737 -80.69 -16.39 -93.47
CA PHE A 737 -81.62 -17.53 -93.41
C PHE A 737 -81.58 -18.40 -94.68
N ASN A 738 -81.45 -17.77 -95.84
CA ASN A 738 -81.49 -18.42 -97.16
C ASN A 738 -80.34 -19.42 -97.42
N VAL A 739 -79.23 -19.32 -96.69
CA VAL A 739 -78.03 -20.15 -96.88
C VAL A 739 -78.15 -21.49 -96.15
N LEU A 740 -78.69 -21.51 -94.93
CA LEU A 740 -78.69 -22.68 -94.06
C LEU A 740 -79.60 -23.82 -94.58
N GLN A 741 -80.73 -23.49 -95.22
CA GLN A 741 -81.73 -24.49 -95.61
C GLN A 741 -81.24 -25.44 -96.73
N LYS A 742 -80.39 -24.96 -97.65
CA LYS A 742 -79.83 -25.75 -98.76
C LYS A 742 -78.76 -26.77 -98.31
N MET A 743 -78.21 -26.59 -97.10
CA MET A 743 -77.06 -27.35 -96.60
C MET A 743 -77.49 -28.73 -96.07
N ARG A 744 -78.58 -28.76 -95.31
CA ARG A 744 -79.13 -29.94 -94.61
C ARG A 744 -79.59 -31.06 -95.54
N GLN A 745 -80.33 -30.72 -96.60
CA GLN A 745 -80.82 -31.68 -97.61
C GLN A 745 -79.69 -32.48 -98.32
N LYS A 746 -78.43 -32.07 -98.17
CA LYS A 746 -77.26 -32.80 -98.70
C LYS A 746 -76.68 -33.83 -97.73
N GLN A 747 -77.00 -33.79 -96.44
CA GLN A 747 -76.30 -34.61 -95.42
C GLN A 747 -76.89 -36.02 -95.31
N ALA A 748 -78.20 -36.18 -95.11
CA ALA A 748 -78.82 -37.50 -94.92
C ALA A 748 -78.60 -38.47 -96.11
N ILE A 749 -78.62 -37.96 -97.35
CA ILE A 749 -78.36 -38.75 -98.57
C ILE A 749 -76.93 -39.31 -98.59
N LEU A 750 -76.00 -38.72 -97.84
CA LEU A 750 -74.63 -39.22 -97.72
C LEU A 750 -74.50 -40.35 -96.68
N GLU A 751 -75.31 -40.40 -95.61
CA GLU A 751 -75.12 -41.38 -94.52
C GLU A 751 -75.32 -42.82 -95.00
N GLU A 752 -76.45 -43.10 -95.66
CA GLU A 752 -76.76 -44.40 -96.25
C GLU A 752 -75.70 -44.81 -97.28
N ALA A 753 -75.33 -43.89 -98.18
CA ALA A 753 -74.27 -44.07 -99.16
C ALA A 753 -72.88 -44.31 -98.53
N ALA A 754 -72.63 -43.85 -97.29
CA ALA A 754 -71.34 -43.98 -96.61
C ALA A 754 -71.17 -45.30 -95.85
N ILE A 755 -72.25 -45.96 -95.42
CA ILE A 755 -72.20 -47.31 -94.85
C ILE A 755 -71.96 -48.32 -95.97
N ASP A 756 -72.71 -48.22 -97.07
CA ASP A 756 -72.51 -49.04 -98.27
C ASP A 756 -71.12 -48.80 -98.87
N LEU A 757 -70.62 -47.55 -98.89
CA LEU A 757 -69.24 -47.28 -99.30
C LEU A 757 -68.21 -47.97 -98.40
N LYS A 758 -68.42 -48.12 -97.09
CA LYS A 758 -67.44 -48.81 -96.22
C LYS A 758 -67.44 -50.34 -96.45
N ALA A 759 -68.60 -50.93 -96.71
CA ALA A 759 -68.69 -52.34 -97.12
C ALA A 759 -68.04 -52.57 -98.50
N MET A 760 -68.34 -51.69 -99.47
CA MET A 760 -67.73 -51.71 -100.79
C MET A 760 -66.23 -51.39 -100.74
N GLU A 761 -65.76 -50.48 -99.89
CA GLU A 761 -64.33 -50.19 -99.69
C GLU A 761 -63.59 -51.38 -99.11
N HIS A 762 -64.20 -52.16 -98.22
CA HIS A 762 -63.55 -53.37 -97.73
C HIS A 762 -63.48 -54.45 -98.82
N ASN A 763 -64.57 -54.71 -99.53
CA ASN A 763 -64.60 -55.64 -100.66
C ASN A 763 -63.66 -55.20 -101.80
N TYR A 764 -63.60 -53.89 -102.09
CA TYR A 764 -62.68 -53.28 -103.03
C TYR A 764 -61.23 -53.36 -102.55
N SER A 765 -60.96 -53.27 -101.23
CA SER A 765 -59.61 -53.49 -100.69
C SER A 765 -59.16 -54.94 -100.83
N GLN A 766 -60.06 -55.92 -100.68
CA GLN A 766 -59.75 -57.33 -100.94
C GLN A 766 -59.54 -57.59 -102.43
N LEU A 767 -60.40 -57.01 -103.30
CA LEU A 767 -60.23 -57.03 -104.75
C LEU A 767 -58.97 -56.29 -105.21
N LEU A 768 -58.52 -55.24 -104.54
CA LEU A 768 -57.24 -54.56 -104.81
C LEU A 768 -56.05 -55.43 -104.39
N ASP A 769 -56.17 -56.14 -103.27
CA ASP A 769 -55.18 -57.12 -102.80
C ASP A 769 -55.05 -58.30 -103.81
N ASP A 770 -56.17 -58.78 -104.37
CA ASP A 770 -56.21 -59.81 -105.43
C ASP A 770 -55.84 -59.26 -106.82
N LEU A 771 -56.16 -58.00 -107.11
CA LEU A 771 -55.65 -57.30 -108.29
C LEU A 771 -54.13 -57.11 -108.17
N GLU A 772 -53.57 -56.77 -107.01
CA GLU A 772 -52.11 -56.71 -106.82
C GLU A 772 -51.45 -58.09 -106.98
N ARG A 773 -52.08 -59.18 -106.51
CA ARG A 773 -51.59 -60.55 -106.74
C ARG A 773 -51.62 -60.91 -108.22
N THR A 774 -52.76 -60.70 -108.88
CA THR A 774 -52.92 -60.97 -110.30
C THR A 774 -52.17 -59.99 -111.20
N GLU A 775 -51.88 -58.77 -110.75
CA GLU A 775 -51.00 -57.80 -111.41
C GLU A 775 -49.52 -58.19 -111.27
N LYS A 776 -49.11 -58.79 -110.15
CA LYS A 776 -47.76 -59.37 -110.00
C LYS A 776 -47.59 -60.60 -110.89
N GLU A 777 -48.57 -61.51 -110.90
CA GLU A 777 -48.61 -62.62 -111.86
C GLU A 777 -48.68 -62.15 -113.32
N LYS A 778 -49.45 -61.10 -113.60
CA LYS A 778 -49.55 -60.46 -114.92
C LYS A 778 -48.26 -59.76 -115.29
N LEU A 779 -47.52 -59.14 -114.36
CA LEU A 779 -46.19 -58.57 -114.61
C LEU A 779 -45.14 -59.65 -114.86
N GLU A 780 -45.22 -60.80 -114.19
CA GLU A 780 -44.38 -61.96 -114.50
C GLU A 780 -44.74 -62.56 -115.87
N LYS A 781 -46.04 -62.74 -116.15
CA LYS A 781 -46.54 -63.19 -117.45
C LYS A 781 -46.32 -62.15 -118.56
N GLN A 782 -46.28 -60.85 -118.27
CA GLN A 782 -45.91 -59.78 -119.20
C GLN A 782 -44.39 -59.76 -119.41
N ARG A 783 -43.56 -59.93 -118.38
CA ARG A 783 -42.11 -60.17 -118.59
C ARG A 783 -41.86 -61.43 -119.43
N HIS A 784 -42.72 -62.44 -119.38
CA HIS A 784 -42.68 -63.57 -120.30
C HIS A 784 -43.23 -63.24 -121.70
N LEU A 785 -44.35 -62.52 -121.80
CA LEU A 785 -44.91 -62.05 -123.08
C LEU A 785 -43.97 -61.06 -123.78
N ASP A 786 -43.39 -60.06 -123.15
CA ASP A 786 -42.41 -59.14 -123.73
C ASP A 786 -41.18 -59.87 -124.31
N ASN A 787 -40.75 -60.95 -123.66
CA ASN A 787 -39.67 -61.81 -124.18
C ASN A 787 -40.14 -62.64 -125.38
N LEU A 788 -41.38 -63.14 -125.36
CA LEU A 788 -42.00 -63.83 -126.49
C LEU A 788 -42.39 -62.87 -127.63
N GLU A 789 -42.75 -61.61 -127.34
CA GLU A 789 -43.13 -60.58 -128.30
C GLU A 789 -41.90 -59.98 -128.97
N LYS A 790 -40.76 -59.89 -128.28
CA LYS A 790 -39.47 -59.68 -128.95
C LYS A 790 -39.19 -60.81 -129.93
N GLN A 791 -39.30 -62.07 -129.53
CA GLN A 791 -39.11 -63.23 -130.42
C GLN A 791 -40.15 -63.27 -131.56
N ILE A 792 -41.41 -62.90 -131.31
CA ILE A 792 -42.47 -62.79 -132.30
C ILE A 792 -42.27 -61.56 -133.19
N SER A 793 -41.66 -60.47 -132.73
CA SER A 793 -41.28 -59.33 -133.58
C SER A 793 -40.11 -59.69 -134.51
N GLU A 794 -39.13 -60.44 -134.01
CA GLU A 794 -38.06 -61.04 -134.82
C GLU A 794 -38.58 -62.10 -135.81
N GLN A 795 -39.76 -62.70 -135.57
CA GLN A 795 -40.44 -63.59 -136.51
C GLN A 795 -41.32 -62.80 -137.48
N LYS A 796 -42.09 -61.81 -137.02
CA LYS A 796 -42.90 -60.91 -137.85
C LYS A 796 -42.06 -60.03 -138.77
N GLU A 797 -40.82 -59.72 -138.43
CA GLU A 797 -39.89 -59.12 -139.39
C GLU A 797 -39.48 -60.09 -140.50
N LYS A 798 -39.38 -61.40 -140.23
CA LYS A 798 -39.09 -62.42 -141.25
C LYS A 798 -40.33 -62.68 -142.11
N GLU A 799 -41.50 -62.73 -141.47
CA GLU A 799 -42.83 -62.87 -142.09
C GLU A 799 -43.13 -61.66 -142.98
N PHE A 800 -42.97 -60.42 -142.50
CA PHE A 800 -43.15 -59.20 -143.30
C PHE A 800 -42.17 -59.12 -144.49
N ARG A 801 -40.97 -59.67 -144.40
CA ARG A 801 -40.06 -59.79 -145.56
C ARG A 801 -40.58 -60.80 -146.60
N ALA A 802 -41.27 -61.86 -146.18
CA ALA A 802 -41.92 -62.83 -147.05
C ALA A 802 -43.25 -62.31 -147.63
N ASP A 803 -44.14 -61.75 -146.82
CA ASP A 803 -45.36 -61.10 -147.29
C ASP A 803 -45.07 -59.98 -148.29
N LYS A 804 -44.00 -59.20 -148.08
CA LYS A 804 -43.61 -58.13 -149.00
C LYS A 804 -43.02 -58.61 -150.33
N SER A 805 -42.69 -59.90 -150.48
CA SER A 805 -42.48 -60.53 -151.79
C SER A 805 -43.76 -61.17 -152.33
N LEU A 806 -44.57 -61.81 -151.49
CA LEU A 806 -45.84 -62.44 -151.86
C LEU A 806 -46.86 -61.42 -152.39
N HIS A 807 -47.02 -60.26 -151.73
CA HIS A 807 -47.87 -59.15 -152.17
C HIS A 807 -47.38 -58.46 -153.45
N LYS A 808 -46.10 -58.60 -153.84
CA LYS A 808 -45.66 -58.16 -155.18
C LYS A 808 -46.22 -59.11 -156.24
N VAL A 809 -45.97 -60.41 -156.08
CA VAL A 809 -46.45 -61.46 -157.00
C VAL A 809 -47.97 -61.38 -157.17
N PHE A 810 -48.73 -61.17 -156.07
CA PHE A 810 -50.19 -61.05 -156.13
C PHE A 810 -50.65 -59.80 -156.92
N LYS A 811 -49.92 -58.69 -156.83
CA LYS A 811 -50.23 -57.46 -157.60
C LYS A 811 -49.87 -57.59 -159.08
N ASP A 812 -48.77 -58.26 -159.39
CA ASP A 812 -48.35 -58.52 -160.77
C ASP A 812 -49.35 -59.45 -161.48
N ILE A 813 -49.97 -60.38 -160.76
CA ILE A 813 -51.10 -61.21 -161.24
C ILE A 813 -52.35 -60.35 -161.49
N GLN A 814 -52.81 -59.58 -160.49
CA GLN A 814 -54.04 -58.77 -160.63
C GLN A 814 -53.98 -57.75 -161.78
N ASN A 815 -52.82 -57.12 -162.01
CA ASN A 815 -52.66 -56.09 -163.04
C ASN A 815 -52.77 -56.61 -164.49
N MET A 816 -52.69 -57.93 -164.72
CA MET A 816 -52.83 -58.51 -166.06
C MET A 816 -54.20 -59.17 -166.28
N CYS A 817 -54.89 -59.60 -165.22
CA CYS A 817 -56.29 -60.06 -165.30
C CYS A 817 -57.27 -58.97 -165.80
N THR A 818 -56.89 -57.69 -165.76
CA THR A 818 -57.66 -56.58 -166.34
C THR A 818 -57.51 -56.40 -167.85
N CYS A 819 -56.74 -57.27 -168.53
CA CYS A 819 -56.40 -57.14 -169.96
C CYS A 819 -56.76 -58.40 -170.77
N THR A 820 -57.92 -58.35 -171.43
CA THR A 820 -58.44 -59.28 -172.47
C THR A 820 -58.99 -60.64 -172.02
N ASP A 821 -60.01 -61.10 -172.75
CA ASP A 821 -60.98 -62.11 -172.31
C ASP A 821 -60.50 -63.55 -172.50
N ASP A 822 -60.12 -64.21 -171.40
CA ASP A 822 -59.94 -65.66 -171.36
C ASP A 822 -60.83 -66.28 -170.27
N HIS A 823 -61.93 -66.91 -170.70
CA HIS A 823 -62.95 -67.47 -169.80
C HIS A 823 -62.43 -68.67 -168.97
N THR A 824 -61.20 -69.13 -169.23
CA THR A 824 -60.52 -70.19 -168.49
C THR A 824 -59.84 -69.73 -167.20
N LEU A 825 -59.51 -68.45 -167.03
CA LEU A 825 -59.02 -67.93 -165.73
C LEU A 825 -60.13 -67.97 -164.67
N LEU A 826 -61.36 -67.63 -165.05
CA LEU A 826 -62.56 -67.82 -164.22
C LEU A 826 -62.76 -69.30 -163.84
N LEU A 827 -62.38 -70.23 -164.71
CA LEU A 827 -62.46 -71.67 -164.45
C LEU A 827 -61.40 -72.14 -163.43
N GLN A 828 -60.24 -71.47 -163.36
CA GLN A 828 -59.21 -71.76 -162.35
C GLN A 828 -59.56 -71.17 -160.98
N GLU A 829 -60.20 -69.99 -160.93
CA GLU A 829 -60.81 -69.50 -159.68
C GLU A 829 -61.91 -70.44 -159.19
N GLN A 830 -62.72 -71.02 -160.11
CA GLN A 830 -63.71 -72.04 -159.77
C GLN A 830 -63.08 -73.36 -159.27
N ASP A 831 -61.96 -73.83 -159.83
CA ASP A 831 -61.28 -75.03 -159.34
C ASP A 831 -60.66 -74.86 -157.94
N ILE A 832 -60.17 -73.65 -157.63
CA ILE A 832 -59.75 -73.29 -156.27
C ILE A 832 -60.94 -73.29 -155.31
N ALA A 833 -62.06 -72.65 -155.68
CA ALA A 833 -63.29 -72.66 -154.88
C ALA A 833 -63.86 -74.08 -154.66
N VAL A 834 -63.74 -74.98 -155.65
CA VAL A 834 -64.13 -76.39 -155.51
C VAL A 834 -63.27 -77.12 -154.48
N ARG A 835 -61.98 -76.79 -154.37
CA ARG A 835 -61.08 -77.37 -153.34
C ARG A 835 -61.34 -76.79 -151.95
N GLU A 836 -61.63 -75.50 -151.81
CA GLU A 836 -62.09 -74.92 -150.54
C GLU A 836 -63.41 -75.57 -150.05
N LEU A 837 -64.35 -75.84 -150.96
CA LEU A 837 -65.60 -76.54 -150.65
C LEU A 837 -65.38 -78.00 -150.21
N GLN A 838 -64.31 -78.67 -150.65
CA GLN A 838 -63.95 -80.01 -150.18
C GLN A 838 -63.46 -79.99 -148.72
N GLU A 839 -62.62 -79.02 -148.34
CA GLU A 839 -62.20 -78.88 -146.93
C GLU A 839 -63.35 -78.45 -146.00
N GLN A 840 -64.23 -77.54 -146.47
CA GLN A 840 -65.42 -77.15 -145.72
C GLN A 840 -66.38 -78.33 -145.46
N ASN A 841 -66.53 -79.26 -146.42
CA ASN A 841 -67.30 -80.50 -146.22
C ASN A 841 -66.65 -81.42 -145.17
N GLY A 842 -65.31 -81.49 -145.12
CA GLY A 842 -64.58 -82.21 -144.08
C GLY A 842 -64.86 -81.65 -142.68
N LEU A 843 -64.78 -80.32 -142.52
CA LEU A 843 -65.08 -79.63 -141.27
C LEU A 843 -66.55 -79.79 -140.83
N ALA A 844 -67.50 -79.83 -141.78
CA ALA A 844 -68.91 -80.08 -141.50
C ALA A 844 -69.14 -81.50 -140.92
N LEU A 845 -68.52 -82.53 -141.51
CA LEU A 845 -68.57 -83.90 -140.98
C LEU A 845 -67.94 -84.01 -139.59
N GLN A 846 -66.86 -83.26 -139.32
CA GLN A 846 -66.21 -83.20 -138.00
C GLN A 846 -67.14 -82.59 -136.92
N ARG A 847 -67.89 -81.52 -137.26
CA ARG A 847 -68.90 -80.94 -136.34
C ARG A 847 -70.07 -81.90 -136.07
N ILE A 848 -70.48 -82.71 -137.05
CA ILE A 848 -71.51 -83.73 -136.85
C ILE A 848 -71.01 -84.83 -135.89
N MET A 849 -69.72 -85.19 -135.96
CA MET A 849 -69.12 -86.12 -134.99
C MET A 849 -69.07 -85.53 -133.56
N GLU A 850 -68.72 -84.25 -133.40
CA GLU A 850 -68.83 -83.58 -132.08
C GLU A 850 -70.25 -83.61 -131.53
N PHE A 851 -71.26 -83.43 -132.37
CA PHE A 851 -72.67 -83.47 -131.96
C PHE A 851 -73.09 -84.86 -131.46
N ILE A 852 -72.71 -85.92 -132.19
CA ILE A 852 -73.00 -87.32 -131.80
C ILE A 852 -72.34 -87.67 -130.46
N ILE A 853 -71.08 -87.27 -130.24
CA ILE A 853 -70.35 -87.51 -128.98
C ILE A 853 -71.03 -86.83 -127.78
N ARG A 854 -71.72 -85.69 -127.99
CA ARG A 854 -72.43 -84.95 -126.94
C ARG A 854 -73.87 -85.44 -126.71
N HIS A 855 -74.49 -86.10 -127.69
CA HIS A 855 -75.91 -86.49 -127.66
C HIS A 855 -76.14 -87.93 -128.17
N ALA A 856 -75.81 -88.92 -127.32
CA ALA A 856 -75.87 -90.34 -127.66
C ALA A 856 -77.27 -90.86 -128.07
N GLU A 857 -78.35 -90.31 -127.49
CA GLU A 857 -79.73 -90.70 -127.82
C GLU A 857 -80.10 -90.47 -129.30
N SER A 858 -79.46 -89.50 -129.95
CA SER A 858 -79.65 -89.18 -131.38
C SER A 858 -78.88 -90.10 -132.34
N GLU A 859 -77.92 -90.90 -131.86
CA GLU A 859 -77.09 -91.78 -132.68
C GLU A 859 -77.89 -92.70 -133.62
N PRO A 860 -78.92 -93.46 -133.19
CA PRO A 860 -79.67 -94.36 -134.07
C PRO A 860 -80.48 -93.61 -135.15
N TYR A 861 -80.91 -92.37 -134.89
CA TYR A 861 -81.63 -91.56 -135.89
C TYR A 861 -80.68 -91.01 -136.96
N VAL A 862 -79.53 -90.47 -136.54
CA VAL A 862 -78.51 -89.96 -137.46
C VAL A 862 -77.88 -91.09 -138.28
N LYS A 863 -77.61 -92.26 -137.68
CA LYS A 863 -77.17 -93.46 -138.42
C LYS A 863 -78.21 -93.97 -139.42
N LYS A 864 -79.51 -93.82 -139.15
CA LYS A 864 -80.57 -94.14 -140.13
C LYS A 864 -80.47 -93.25 -141.37
N LEU A 865 -80.43 -91.93 -141.17
CA LEU A 865 -80.36 -90.96 -142.27
C LEU A 865 -79.07 -91.07 -143.10
N LEU A 866 -77.95 -91.44 -142.47
CA LEU A 866 -76.68 -91.70 -143.15
C LEU A 866 -76.69 -93.03 -143.92
N ALA A 867 -77.33 -94.08 -143.38
CA ALA A 867 -77.52 -95.35 -144.07
C ALA A 867 -78.44 -95.23 -145.30
N GLU A 868 -79.49 -94.39 -145.22
CA GLU A 868 -80.35 -94.04 -146.36
C GLU A 868 -79.61 -93.29 -147.50
N LYS A 869 -78.34 -92.92 -147.30
CA LYS A 869 -77.48 -92.22 -148.28
C LYS A 869 -76.11 -92.85 -148.51
N ASN A 870 -75.82 -94.02 -147.95
CA ASN A 870 -74.56 -94.77 -148.12
C ASN A 870 -73.27 -93.95 -147.86
N MET A 871 -73.25 -93.11 -146.82
CA MET A 871 -72.06 -92.34 -146.42
C MET A 871 -71.58 -92.71 -145.01
N ILE A 872 -70.25 -92.75 -144.81
CA ILE A 872 -69.58 -93.20 -143.59
C ILE A 872 -68.66 -92.07 -143.06
N LEU A 873 -68.71 -91.78 -141.76
CA LEU A 873 -67.89 -90.74 -141.13
C LEU A 873 -66.46 -91.21 -140.82
N PRO A 874 -65.43 -90.39 -141.07
CA PRO A 874 -64.09 -90.56 -140.50
C PRO A 874 -64.03 -90.13 -139.02
N CYS A 875 -63.22 -90.82 -138.21
CA CYS A 875 -62.97 -90.48 -136.80
C CYS A 875 -61.57 -89.88 -136.61
N VAL A 876 -61.44 -88.78 -135.85
CA VAL A 876 -60.13 -88.30 -135.35
C VAL A 876 -60.28 -87.75 -133.92
N ASN A 877 -59.23 -87.97 -133.11
CA ASN A 877 -58.97 -87.26 -131.86
C ASN A 877 -58.79 -85.74 -132.08
N TYR A 878 -58.58 -84.93 -131.04
CA TYR A 878 -57.26 -84.30 -130.83
C TYR A 878 -57.10 -83.66 -129.42
N PHE A 879 -56.15 -84.20 -128.66
CA PHE A 879 -55.23 -83.58 -127.69
C PHE A 879 -55.63 -82.36 -126.82
N LYS A 880 -55.35 -82.51 -125.52
CA LYS A 880 -54.94 -81.39 -124.65
C LYS A 880 -53.61 -80.79 -125.14
N PRO A 881 -53.47 -79.47 -125.23
CA PRO A 881 -52.16 -78.81 -125.27
C PRO A 881 -51.67 -78.43 -123.86
N SER A 882 -50.36 -78.52 -123.64
CA SER A 882 -49.64 -77.87 -122.54
C SER A 882 -48.16 -77.80 -122.88
N PRO A 883 -47.59 -76.60 -123.13
CA PRO A 883 -46.15 -76.44 -122.92
C PRO A 883 -45.70 -75.07 -122.37
N THR A 884 -45.27 -75.07 -121.10
CA THR A 884 -43.86 -74.78 -120.68
C THR A 884 -43.28 -73.35 -120.75
N VAL A 885 -42.20 -73.14 -119.97
CA VAL A 885 -41.23 -72.00 -119.94
C VAL A 885 -41.74 -70.79 -119.14
N SER A 886 -41.11 -70.31 -118.04
CA SER A 886 -39.94 -70.75 -117.24
C SER A 886 -40.07 -70.17 -115.79
N ARG A 887 -39.19 -70.32 -114.79
CA ARG A 887 -37.81 -70.88 -114.64
C ARG A 887 -37.59 -71.33 -113.17
N CYS A 888 -36.40 -71.88 -112.86
CA CYS A 888 -35.90 -72.35 -111.56
C CYS A 888 -36.29 -71.57 -110.28
N GLY A 889 -36.34 -72.26 -109.12
CA GLY A 889 -36.40 -71.60 -107.80
C GLY A 889 -36.44 -72.54 -106.58
N SER A 890 -35.31 -73.12 -106.19
CA SER A 890 -35.21 -74.12 -105.11
C SER A 890 -35.55 -73.60 -103.70
N SER A 891 -36.54 -74.25 -103.07
CA SER A 891 -36.46 -74.82 -101.71
C SER A 891 -36.38 -73.93 -100.44
N ALA A 892 -36.88 -74.55 -99.37
CA ALA A 892 -36.53 -74.39 -97.95
C ALA A 892 -37.13 -73.22 -97.13
N SER A 893 -37.60 -73.41 -95.88
CA SER A 893 -38.36 -74.52 -95.25
C SER A 893 -38.59 -74.22 -93.76
N SER A 894 -39.85 -74.25 -93.34
CA SER A 894 -40.34 -74.91 -92.10
C SER A 894 -39.86 -74.50 -90.69
N PHE A 895 -40.76 -74.72 -89.72
CA PHE A 895 -40.52 -74.93 -88.27
C PHE A 895 -40.04 -73.73 -87.42
N SER A 896 -40.17 -73.72 -86.07
CA SER A 896 -41.11 -74.35 -85.11
C SER A 896 -40.74 -73.91 -83.67
N SER A 897 -41.66 -74.09 -82.71
CA SER A 897 -41.37 -74.34 -81.26
C SER A 897 -40.77 -73.18 -80.43
N LYS A 898 -41.11 -72.94 -79.15
CA LYS A 898 -41.41 -73.72 -77.91
C LYS A 898 -40.18 -73.93 -76.97
N ARG A 899 -40.32 -73.36 -75.75
CA ARG A 899 -40.08 -73.99 -74.41
C ARG A 899 -38.65 -74.24 -73.85
N PHE A 900 -38.44 -73.65 -72.65
CA PHE A 900 -38.00 -74.25 -71.37
C PHE A 900 -36.56 -74.73 -71.04
N PHE A 901 -36.08 -74.20 -69.88
CA PHE A 901 -35.41 -74.84 -68.72
C PHE A 901 -33.95 -75.38 -68.69
N LYS A 902 -33.23 -74.89 -67.65
CA LYS A 902 -32.38 -75.60 -66.64
C LYS A 902 -30.88 -75.99 -66.89
N SER A 903 -30.02 -75.36 -66.07
CA SER A 903 -29.22 -76.00 -64.96
C SER A 903 -27.77 -76.51 -65.16
N GLY A 904 -26.81 -75.80 -64.54
CA GLY A 904 -25.57 -76.35 -63.91
C GLY A 904 -24.37 -76.67 -64.84
N SER A 905 -23.18 -77.06 -64.35
CA SER A 905 -22.54 -76.91 -63.01
C SER A 905 -21.13 -77.55 -62.99
N ARG A 906 -20.06 -76.83 -62.55
CA ARG A 906 -18.67 -77.34 -62.30
C ARG A 906 -17.97 -77.95 -63.56
N ALA A 907 -16.69 -78.35 -63.60
CA ALA A 907 -15.39 -77.89 -63.05
C ALA A 907 -14.28 -78.62 -63.91
N ASP A 908 -13.01 -78.91 -63.59
CA ASP A 908 -12.07 -78.79 -62.44
C ASP A 908 -10.60 -79.08 -62.95
N LEU A 909 -9.60 -79.28 -62.06
CA LEU A 909 -8.26 -79.94 -62.31
C LEU A 909 -7.21 -79.18 -63.17
N THR A 910 -5.86 -79.35 -63.09
CA THR A 910 -4.85 -80.19 -62.33
C THR A 910 -3.53 -79.36 -62.25
N THR A 911 -2.72 -79.23 -61.17
CA THR A 911 -1.82 -80.18 -60.42
C THR A 911 -0.68 -80.81 -61.25
N PHE A 912 0.57 -81.09 -60.80
CA PHE A 912 1.22 -81.17 -59.46
C PHE A 912 2.78 -81.15 -59.57
N ARG A 913 3.55 -81.41 -58.46
CA ARG A 913 4.87 -82.15 -58.35
C ARG A 913 6.09 -81.49 -57.61
N GLU A 914 6.56 -82.17 -56.54
CA GLU A 914 7.92 -82.40 -55.89
C GLU A 914 9.10 -81.38 -55.95
N SER A 915 10.25 -81.46 -55.22
CA SER A 915 10.76 -81.95 -53.88
C SER A 915 12.33 -81.77 -53.88
N VAL A 916 13.27 -82.01 -52.91
CA VAL A 916 13.40 -82.61 -51.54
C VAL A 916 14.66 -82.02 -50.80
N GLY A 917 14.83 -82.20 -49.47
CA GLY A 917 16.13 -82.09 -48.70
C GLY A 917 16.42 -80.73 -48.01
N ALA A 918 16.62 -80.54 -46.68
CA ALA A 918 17.33 -81.20 -45.55
C ALA A 918 18.81 -80.71 -45.39
N ILE A 919 19.35 -80.26 -44.22
CA ILE A 919 19.50 -80.92 -42.89
C ILE A 919 19.85 -79.92 -41.73
N VAL A 920 19.27 -80.11 -40.50
CA VAL A 920 19.76 -79.85 -39.10
C VAL A 920 20.22 -78.44 -38.59
N ASN A 921 20.12 -78.01 -37.31
CA ASN A 921 19.21 -78.21 -36.14
C ASN A 921 19.65 -77.32 -34.91
N VAL A 922 18.98 -77.45 -33.73
CA VAL A 922 19.36 -77.05 -32.33
C VAL A 922 18.73 -75.74 -31.76
N VAL A 923 18.64 -75.68 -30.41
CA VAL A 923 17.64 -74.96 -29.57
C VAL A 923 18.26 -74.55 -28.20
N ALA A 924 17.64 -73.60 -27.47
CA ALA A 924 17.52 -73.50 -25.97
C ALA A 924 18.03 -72.24 -25.21
N SER A 925 17.07 -71.53 -24.58
CA SER A 925 16.95 -70.98 -23.20
C SER A 925 18.12 -70.43 -22.31
N PHE A 926 17.75 -69.34 -21.60
CA PHE A 926 18.04 -68.95 -20.18
C PHE A 926 19.41 -68.36 -19.70
N ASP A 927 19.27 -67.42 -18.75
CA ASP A 927 20.07 -67.01 -17.57
C ASP A 927 21.47 -66.30 -17.61
N ASP A 928 21.47 -65.13 -16.93
CA ASP A 928 22.38 -64.55 -15.92
C ASP A 928 23.92 -64.32 -16.07
N ILE A 929 24.30 -63.04 -15.81
CA ILE A 929 25.40 -62.45 -14.98
C ILE A 929 26.87 -62.99 -15.18
N ILE A 930 27.93 -62.15 -15.28
CA ILE A 930 28.85 -61.78 -14.16
C ILE A 930 30.00 -60.82 -14.61
N SER A 931 30.07 -59.62 -13.98
CA SER A 931 31.23 -58.79 -13.55
C SER A 931 32.44 -58.50 -14.51
N THR A 932 33.53 -57.78 -14.16
CA THR A 932 34.02 -57.10 -12.92
C THR A 932 34.92 -55.89 -13.27
N THR A 933 34.83 -54.73 -12.61
CA THR A 933 35.73 -54.17 -11.55
C THR A 933 35.54 -52.63 -11.59
N ARG A 934 35.76 -51.75 -10.60
CA ARG A 934 36.21 -51.67 -9.17
C ARG A 934 35.81 -50.22 -8.73
N SER A 935 35.92 -49.66 -7.51
CA SER A 935 36.04 -50.02 -6.07
C SER A 935 36.18 -48.66 -5.31
N ILE A 936 35.86 -48.38 -4.04
CA ILE A 936 35.35 -49.09 -2.84
C ILE A 936 35.01 -47.95 -1.81
N SER A 937 34.18 -48.03 -0.76
CA SER A 937 32.93 -48.76 -0.41
C SER A 937 32.43 -48.26 0.98
N LYS A 938 31.35 -48.84 1.54
CA LYS A 938 30.93 -48.84 2.98
C LYS A 938 30.29 -47.54 3.56
N LEU A 939 29.25 -47.60 4.42
CA LEU A 939 28.30 -48.70 4.74
C LEU A 939 27.00 -48.21 5.45
N ASN A 940 25.95 -49.04 5.38
CA ASN A 940 24.94 -49.38 6.42
C ASN A 940 23.49 -48.77 6.44
N ARG A 941 22.53 -49.71 6.29
CA ARG A 941 21.24 -49.91 7.02
C ARG A 941 20.06 -48.93 6.85
N ARG A 942 19.32 -49.19 5.76
CA ARG A 942 17.91 -49.69 5.65
C ARG A 942 17.02 -49.87 6.93
N PRO A 943 15.66 -49.91 6.78
CA PRO A 943 14.77 -49.07 7.59
C PRO A 943 13.48 -49.75 8.14
N LYS A 944 12.52 -48.92 8.62
CA LYS A 944 11.08 -49.18 8.84
C LYS A 944 10.67 -50.31 9.80
N LYS A 945 10.09 -49.96 10.96
CA LYS A 945 8.68 -50.28 11.25
C LYS A 945 8.07 -49.48 12.42
N ARG A 946 6.80 -49.79 12.68
CA ARG A 946 5.74 -49.10 13.39
C ARG A 946 5.59 -49.54 14.87
N ASP A 947 5.00 -48.64 15.67
CA ASP A 947 3.91 -48.87 16.64
C ASP A 947 4.11 -49.39 18.09
N GLU A 948 3.22 -48.84 18.95
CA GLU A 948 2.57 -49.32 20.19
C GLU A 948 3.17 -49.18 21.62
N LYS A 949 2.50 -48.31 22.43
CA LYS A 949 1.82 -48.52 23.74
C LYS A 949 2.61 -49.21 24.90
N SER A 950 2.47 -48.83 26.19
CA SER A 950 1.21 -48.63 26.94
C SER A 950 1.40 -48.15 28.41
N LYS A 951 0.31 -47.66 29.04
CA LYS A 951 0.02 -47.56 30.52
C LYS A 951 0.87 -46.58 31.37
N GLY A 952 0.33 -45.90 32.40
CA GLY A 952 -1.09 -45.77 32.82
C GLY A 952 -1.30 -45.13 34.24
N TYR A 953 -2.59 -45.06 34.66
CA TYR A 953 -3.15 -44.84 36.02
C TYR A 953 -3.28 -43.43 36.68
N ASN A 954 -4.55 -43.10 37.03
CA ASN A 954 -5.09 -42.42 38.25
C ASN A 954 -4.65 -40.99 38.68
N SER A 955 -5.40 -40.17 39.46
CA SER A 955 -6.85 -40.04 39.87
C SER A 955 -7.00 -38.89 40.91
N SER A 956 -8.12 -38.19 41.18
CA SER A 956 -9.39 -37.86 40.47
C SER A 956 -10.21 -36.83 41.31
N GLY A 957 -11.11 -36.03 40.69
CA GLY A 957 -12.10 -35.15 41.35
C GLY A 957 -12.59 -34.03 40.41
N MET A 958 -13.88 -33.73 40.11
CA MET A 958 -15.16 -33.70 40.85
C MET A 958 -15.27 -32.52 41.86
N SER A 959 -16.39 -31.77 41.98
CA SER A 959 -17.75 -31.84 41.39
C SER A 959 -18.52 -30.50 41.63
N SER A 960 -19.75 -30.16 41.18
CA SER A 960 -20.81 -30.80 40.34
C SER A 960 -21.85 -29.74 39.85
N LYS A 961 -22.79 -30.13 38.96
CA LYS A 961 -24.17 -29.56 38.74
C LYS A 961 -24.26 -28.17 38.03
N HIS A 962 -24.95 -28.05 36.88
CA HIS A 962 -26.43 -27.96 36.63
C HIS A 962 -27.01 -26.59 37.07
N SER A 963 -27.91 -25.91 36.33
CA SER A 963 -29.03 -26.44 35.52
C SER A 963 -29.54 -25.49 34.40
N THR A 964 -30.38 -26.02 33.50
CA THR A 964 -31.45 -25.42 32.63
C THR A 964 -31.55 -23.89 32.45
N ARG A 965 -31.62 -23.32 31.23
CA ARG A 965 -32.49 -23.58 30.03
C ARG A 965 -33.89 -22.94 30.11
N LYS A 966 -34.30 -22.34 28.98
CA LYS A 966 -35.49 -21.50 28.69
C LYS A 966 -35.25 -20.00 29.00
N LYS A 967 -35.75 -19.06 28.18
CA LYS A 967 -36.60 -19.21 26.99
C LYS A 967 -36.03 -18.43 25.82
#